data_AF-A0A7K2VHM7-F1
#
_entry.id   AF-A0A7K2VHM7-F1
#
_cell.length_a   1.000
_cell.length_b   1.000
_cell.length_c   1.000
_cell.angle_alpha   90.00
_cell.angle_beta   90.00
_cell.angle_gamma   90.00
#
_symmetry.space_group_name_H-M   'P 1'
#
loop_
_entity.id
_entity.type
_entity.pdbx_description
1 polymer ?
#
loop_
_entity_poly.entity_id
_entity_poly.type
_entity_poly.pdbx_seq_one_letter_code
_entity_poly.pdbx_strand_id
1 'polypeptide(L)'
;MTGWEFWVDRGGTFTDIVARRPDGGLLTRKLLSDNPARYADAAVAGVRELLDGSTERVEAVRMGTTVATNALLERKGERTLLVITRGFRDALRIAYQNRPHLFARHIELPEQLYERVVEVDERIAADGTELRAPDLAALEGELRRAYEDGIRAVAVVSLHSHLHPRHERAVGELAERVGFPQVSLSSEVSPLMKLVPRGDTTVVDAYLSPVLHRYIRHVADELRDVRLMFMQSNGGLTEAGQFRGKDAVLSGPAGGIVGMARMSELAGHGRVIGFDMGGTSTDVSHFAGEYERVFTTRIAGVRLRAPMLDIHTVAAGGGSVLHFDGSRYRVGPDSAGADPGPACYRAGGPLTVTDANVMLGRIQPARFPAVFGPEGDQPLDAGAVRDGFAALAREIREATGDDRTPEQVAEGYLRIAVANIASAIKRISVQQGHDVTRYALTTFGGAGGQHACKVADALGIRTVLVPPMAGVLSALGIGLADITAMREQSVEAPLTEAAMPGVRDTADALEAAARAELRAEDVPEDRVRTARRVQLRYDGTDTTLTVDLTDPDTMRRAFEERHRATYTFTLDRDIVVEALSVEATGLTPPPDLSALAPYEGTPAAPDTARVHTGGAWRDVPLHRREALPPGDTVTGPAIITEAGTTTVVDEGWQATANDHGHLVMERTSVTESSRPDTEVDPVLLEVFNNLFMSIAEQMGAQLESTAQSVNIKERLDFSCALFDPDGNLVANAPHIPVHLGSMGTSVKEVVRRRGARMRPGDSYAVNDPYHGGTHLPDITVITPVFGGGPGDPGILFHVASRGHHAEIGGIAPGSMPAGSRTIEEEGVLFD
;
A
#
# COMPACT_ATOMS: atom_id res chain seq x y z
N MET A 1 -7.62 15.96 -31.58
CA MET A 1 -8.06 14.62 -31.17
C MET A 1 -9.51 14.50 -31.62
N THR A 2 -9.80 13.58 -32.53
CA THR A 2 -11.14 13.44 -33.18
C THR A 2 -11.65 12.00 -33.11
N GLY A 3 -11.10 11.17 -32.23
CA GLY A 3 -11.50 9.77 -32.03
C GLY A 3 -11.95 9.50 -30.59
N TRP A 4 -12.50 8.32 -30.36
CA TRP A 4 -12.89 7.84 -29.04
C TRP A 4 -11.67 7.46 -28.21
N GLU A 5 -11.69 7.79 -26.92
CA GLU A 5 -10.73 7.26 -25.94
C GLU A 5 -11.48 6.44 -24.89
N PHE A 6 -10.94 5.29 -24.52
CA PHE A 6 -11.49 4.45 -23.45
C PHE A 6 -10.47 4.29 -22.34
N TRP A 7 -10.91 4.49 -21.10
CA TRP A 7 -10.10 4.35 -19.90
C TRP A 7 -10.76 3.30 -19.03
N VAL A 8 -10.02 2.22 -18.76
CA VAL A 8 -10.58 0.99 -18.20
C VAL A 8 -9.82 0.60 -16.95
N ASP A 9 -10.50 0.50 -15.82
CA ASP A 9 -9.99 -0.18 -14.64
C ASP A 9 -10.65 -1.56 -14.52
N ARG A 10 -9.91 -2.61 -14.85
CA ARG A 10 -10.36 -3.99 -14.67
C ARG A 10 -9.97 -4.47 -13.27
N GLY A 11 -10.86 -4.22 -12.31
CA GLY A 11 -10.74 -4.70 -10.94
C GLY A 11 -11.15 -6.17 -10.76
N GLY A 12 -11.09 -6.67 -9.52
CA GLY A 12 -11.46 -8.06 -9.20
C GLY A 12 -12.95 -8.37 -9.32
N THR A 13 -13.82 -7.44 -8.89
CA THR A 13 -15.28 -7.62 -8.91
C THR A 13 -15.92 -6.96 -10.11
N PHE A 14 -15.56 -5.70 -10.37
CA PHE A 14 -16.13 -4.90 -11.44
C PHE A 14 -15.05 -4.35 -12.35
N THR A 15 -15.40 -4.18 -13.61
CA THR A 15 -14.63 -3.46 -14.60
C THR A 15 -15.33 -2.13 -14.85
N ASP A 16 -14.62 -1.05 -14.53
CA ASP A 16 -15.08 0.32 -14.64
C ASP A 16 -14.51 0.95 -15.90
N ILE A 17 -15.39 1.52 -16.72
CA ILE A 17 -15.02 2.12 -18.01
C ILE A 17 -15.49 3.55 -18.05
N VAL A 18 -14.57 4.45 -18.38
CA VAL A 18 -14.84 5.83 -18.76
C VAL A 18 -14.50 5.98 -20.24
N ALA A 19 -15.47 6.38 -21.05
CA ALA A 19 -15.26 6.66 -22.46
C ALA A 19 -15.38 8.15 -22.72
N ARG A 20 -14.41 8.70 -23.46
CA ARG A 20 -14.45 10.05 -23.97
C ARG A 20 -14.80 10.02 -25.45
N ARG A 21 -15.93 10.65 -25.77
CA ARG A 21 -16.44 10.82 -27.12
C ARG A 21 -15.58 11.82 -27.91
N PRO A 22 -15.61 11.79 -29.25
CA PRO A 22 -14.94 12.79 -30.09
C PRO A 22 -15.40 14.24 -29.83
N ASP A 23 -16.63 14.43 -29.35
CA ASP A 23 -17.19 15.73 -28.95
C ASP A 23 -16.74 16.19 -27.55
N GLY A 24 -15.96 15.36 -26.85
CA GLY A 24 -15.45 15.62 -25.49
C GLY A 24 -16.36 15.11 -24.36
N GLY A 25 -17.57 14.64 -24.67
CA GLY A 25 -18.49 14.09 -23.67
C GLY A 25 -17.96 12.82 -23.02
N LEU A 26 -18.24 12.63 -21.73
CA LEU A 26 -17.83 11.46 -20.96
C LEU A 26 -19.02 10.53 -20.72
N LEU A 27 -18.79 9.23 -20.91
CA LEU A 27 -19.74 8.17 -20.63
C LEU A 27 -19.10 7.17 -19.67
N THR A 28 -19.92 6.55 -18.82
CA THR A 28 -19.45 5.52 -17.88
C THR A 28 -20.19 4.21 -18.08
N ARG A 29 -19.48 3.10 -17.90
CA ARG A 29 -20.08 1.76 -17.86
C ARG A 29 -19.40 0.94 -16.77
N LYS A 30 -20.19 0.14 -16.05
CA LYS A 30 -19.71 -0.80 -15.03
C LYS A 30 -20.22 -2.18 -15.39
N LEU A 31 -19.30 -3.13 -15.51
CA LEU A 31 -19.58 -4.54 -15.80
C LEU A 31 -19.00 -5.42 -14.69
N LEU A 32 -19.52 -6.64 -14.53
CA LEU A 32 -18.84 -7.65 -13.72
C LEU A 32 -17.53 -8.04 -14.41
N SER A 33 -16.44 -8.12 -13.66
CA SER A 33 -15.12 -8.44 -14.25
C SER A 33 -15.03 -9.85 -14.80
N ASP A 34 -15.84 -10.77 -14.28
CA ASP A 34 -15.95 -12.15 -14.74
C ASP A 34 -17.43 -12.54 -14.89
N ASN A 35 -17.88 -12.75 -16.12
CA ASN A 35 -19.22 -13.23 -16.44
C ASN A 35 -19.21 -13.97 -17.80
N PRO A 36 -18.63 -15.19 -17.85
CA PRO A 36 -18.41 -15.92 -19.09
C PRO A 36 -19.72 -16.32 -19.80
N ALA A 37 -20.85 -16.30 -19.09
CA ALA A 37 -22.17 -16.53 -19.67
C ALA A 37 -22.63 -15.37 -20.57
N ARG A 38 -22.08 -14.16 -20.40
CA ARG A 38 -22.47 -12.96 -21.17
C ARG A 38 -21.37 -12.43 -22.10
N TYR A 39 -20.11 -12.50 -21.70
CA TYR A 39 -18.98 -11.99 -22.50
C TYR A 39 -17.66 -12.70 -22.16
N ALA A 40 -16.72 -12.70 -23.11
CA ALA A 40 -15.39 -13.29 -22.93
C ALA A 40 -14.45 -12.39 -22.12
N ASP A 41 -14.51 -11.07 -22.33
CA ASP A 41 -13.75 -10.07 -21.58
C ASP A 41 -14.59 -8.82 -21.36
N ALA A 42 -14.65 -8.34 -20.11
CA ALA A 42 -15.51 -7.23 -19.69
C ALA A 42 -15.07 -5.89 -20.28
N ALA A 43 -13.76 -5.67 -20.48
CA ALA A 43 -13.24 -4.44 -21.05
C ALA A 43 -13.62 -4.35 -22.53
N VAL A 44 -13.39 -5.41 -23.30
CA VAL A 44 -13.76 -5.48 -24.72
C VAL A 44 -15.27 -5.34 -24.89
N ALA A 45 -16.07 -6.04 -24.08
CA ALA A 45 -17.52 -5.96 -24.12
C ALA A 45 -18.02 -4.55 -23.85
N GLY A 46 -17.54 -3.91 -22.78
CA GLY A 46 -17.96 -2.56 -22.43
C GLY A 46 -17.53 -1.49 -23.43
N VAL A 47 -16.34 -1.61 -24.05
CA VAL A 47 -15.93 -0.76 -25.18
C VAL A 47 -16.92 -0.91 -26.34
N ARG A 48 -17.29 -2.13 -26.71
CA ARG A 48 -18.26 -2.40 -27.79
C ARG A 48 -19.66 -1.88 -27.47
N GLU A 49 -20.13 -2.04 -26.24
CA GLU A 49 -21.42 -1.51 -25.78
C GLU A 49 -21.47 0.02 -25.87
N LEU A 50 -20.40 0.71 -25.49
CA LEU A 50 -20.33 2.17 -25.51
C LEU A 50 -20.13 2.75 -26.92
N LEU A 51 -19.54 2.00 -27.85
CA LEU A 51 -19.45 2.41 -29.25
C LEU A 51 -20.83 2.39 -29.94
N ASP A 52 -21.76 1.53 -29.49
CA ASP A 52 -23.14 1.42 -30.01
C ASP A 52 -23.24 1.40 -31.56
N GLY A 53 -22.32 0.68 -32.21
CA GLY A 53 -22.26 0.61 -33.68
C GLY A 53 -21.65 1.82 -34.39
N SER A 54 -21.05 2.76 -33.65
CA SER A 54 -20.27 3.86 -34.22
C SER A 54 -19.13 3.35 -35.09
N THR A 55 -18.90 4.04 -36.21
CA THR A 55 -17.79 3.79 -37.14
C THR A 55 -16.63 4.76 -36.94
N GLU A 56 -16.74 5.63 -35.93
CA GLU A 56 -15.68 6.56 -35.57
C GLU A 56 -14.45 5.81 -35.04
N ARG A 57 -13.27 6.38 -35.28
CA ARG A 57 -12.00 5.76 -34.90
C ARG A 57 -11.84 5.76 -33.38
N VAL A 58 -11.42 4.63 -32.81
CA VAL A 58 -10.88 4.57 -31.45
C VAL A 58 -9.42 4.99 -31.48
N GLU A 59 -9.10 6.09 -30.82
CA GLU A 59 -7.76 6.67 -30.78
C GLU A 59 -6.86 5.88 -29.82
N ALA A 60 -7.36 5.56 -28.63
CA ALA A 60 -6.63 4.77 -27.64
C ALA A 60 -7.56 4.05 -26.65
N VAL A 61 -7.07 2.92 -26.14
CA VAL A 61 -7.61 2.26 -24.94
C VAL A 61 -6.49 2.24 -23.90
N ARG A 62 -6.73 2.86 -22.75
CA ARG A 62 -5.83 2.92 -21.61
C ARG A 62 -6.39 2.04 -20.52
N MET A 63 -5.60 1.12 -19.98
CA MET A 63 -6.12 0.07 -19.11
C MET A 63 -5.24 -0.19 -17.88
N GLY A 64 -5.86 -0.22 -16.72
CA GLY A 64 -5.35 -0.87 -15.51
C GLY A 64 -5.95 -2.26 -15.40
N THR A 65 -5.15 -3.25 -14.98
CA THR A 65 -5.62 -4.63 -14.88
C THR A 65 -5.11 -5.32 -13.62
N THR A 66 -5.94 -6.13 -12.98
CA THR A 66 -5.52 -6.99 -11.88
C THR A 66 -5.02 -8.37 -12.34
N VAL A 67 -4.88 -8.62 -13.66
CA VAL A 67 -4.47 -9.93 -14.19
C VAL A 67 -3.15 -10.43 -13.60
N ALA A 68 -2.11 -9.59 -13.55
CA ALA A 68 -0.83 -9.96 -12.93
C ALA A 68 -0.96 -10.24 -11.43
N THR A 69 -1.64 -9.34 -10.71
CA THR A 69 -1.88 -9.47 -9.26
C THR A 69 -2.65 -10.75 -8.93
N ASN A 70 -3.71 -11.06 -9.68
CA ASN A 70 -4.52 -12.27 -9.50
C ASN A 70 -3.72 -13.53 -9.86
N ALA A 71 -2.96 -13.52 -10.96
CA ALA A 71 -2.10 -14.64 -11.33
C ALA A 71 -1.03 -14.91 -10.24
N LEU A 72 -0.51 -13.86 -9.61
CA LEU A 72 0.44 -13.98 -8.50
C LEU A 72 -0.23 -14.56 -7.24
N LEU A 73 -1.42 -14.08 -6.88
CA LEU A 73 -2.19 -14.54 -5.72
C LEU A 73 -2.68 -15.99 -5.88
N GLU A 74 -3.18 -16.33 -7.06
CA GLU A 74 -3.73 -17.66 -7.38
C GLU A 74 -2.66 -18.67 -7.81
N ARG A 75 -1.39 -18.26 -7.89
CA ARG A 75 -0.27 -19.09 -8.36
C ARG A 75 -0.50 -19.65 -9.78
N LYS A 76 -1.02 -18.81 -10.68
CA LYS A 76 -1.33 -19.14 -12.08
C LYS A 76 -0.42 -18.43 -13.11
N GLY A 77 0.87 -18.31 -12.80
CA GLY A 77 1.88 -17.84 -13.74
C GLY A 77 2.54 -18.94 -14.56
N GLU A 78 3.56 -18.56 -15.32
CA GLU A 78 4.30 -19.47 -16.20
C GLU A 78 5.28 -20.36 -15.41
N ARG A 79 5.41 -21.63 -15.79
CA ARG A 79 6.40 -22.53 -15.19
C ARG A 79 7.80 -21.94 -15.41
N THR A 80 8.49 -21.66 -14.31
CA THR A 80 9.71 -20.84 -14.30
C THR A 80 10.92 -21.63 -13.77
N LEU A 81 12.04 -21.56 -14.49
CA LEU A 81 13.36 -22.01 -14.06
C LEU A 81 14.14 -20.85 -13.43
N LEU A 82 14.79 -21.08 -12.29
CA LEU A 82 15.80 -20.19 -11.73
C LEU A 82 17.20 -20.68 -12.12
N VAL A 83 17.99 -19.83 -12.77
CA VAL A 83 19.43 -20.03 -12.99
C VAL A 83 20.18 -19.08 -12.08
N ILE A 84 21.01 -19.60 -11.18
CA ILE A 84 21.69 -18.81 -10.15
C ILE A 84 23.17 -19.20 -10.01
N THR A 85 24.01 -18.29 -9.54
CA THR A 85 25.42 -18.58 -9.23
C THR A 85 25.56 -19.81 -8.32
N ARG A 86 26.48 -20.71 -8.64
CA ARG A 86 26.80 -21.91 -7.85
C ARG A 86 27.08 -21.56 -6.37
N GLY A 87 26.49 -22.33 -5.46
CA GLY A 87 26.54 -22.12 -4.01
C GLY A 87 25.39 -21.29 -3.44
N PHE A 88 24.51 -20.74 -4.31
CA PHE A 88 23.36 -19.90 -3.92
C PHE A 88 22.01 -20.53 -4.28
N ARG A 89 21.97 -21.84 -4.57
CA ARG A 89 20.73 -22.59 -4.93
C ARG A 89 19.52 -22.23 -4.08
N ASP A 90 19.68 -22.19 -2.76
CA ASP A 90 18.59 -22.00 -1.81
C ASP A 90 18.43 -20.54 -1.34
N ALA A 91 19.15 -19.58 -1.94
CA ALA A 91 19.20 -18.20 -1.44
C ALA A 91 17.82 -17.52 -1.38
N LEU A 92 16.98 -17.68 -2.42
CA LEU A 92 15.64 -17.08 -2.46
C LEU A 92 14.66 -17.75 -1.49
N ARG A 93 14.81 -19.06 -1.31
CA ARG A 93 14.03 -19.86 -0.36
C ARG A 93 14.37 -19.54 1.10
N ILE A 94 15.66 -19.43 1.43
CA ILE A 94 16.14 -19.07 2.77
C ILE A 94 15.78 -17.62 3.09
N ALA A 95 15.96 -16.73 2.12
CA ALA A 95 15.74 -15.30 2.24
C ALA A 95 16.47 -14.69 3.44
N TYR A 96 15.72 -14.10 4.38
CA TYR A 96 16.22 -13.44 5.59
C TYR A 96 15.94 -14.23 6.87
N GLN A 97 15.42 -15.47 6.76
CA GLN A 97 15.05 -16.33 7.90
C GLN A 97 14.00 -15.72 8.86
N ASN A 98 13.33 -14.64 8.45
CA ASN A 98 12.28 -14.00 9.24
C ASN A 98 11.01 -14.86 9.32
N ARG A 99 10.29 -14.77 10.45
CA ARG A 99 9.06 -15.53 10.70
C ARG A 99 7.87 -14.59 10.80
N PRO A 100 7.02 -14.48 9.76
CA PRO A 100 5.86 -13.58 9.78
C PRO A 100 4.89 -13.87 10.93
N HIS A 101 4.73 -15.14 11.29
CA HIS A 101 3.94 -15.59 12.43
C HIS A 101 4.85 -16.30 13.45
N LEU A 102 5.51 -15.51 14.30
CA LEU A 102 6.51 -15.99 15.27
C LEU A 102 6.01 -17.15 16.15
N PHE A 103 4.73 -17.14 16.50
CA PHE A 103 4.11 -18.14 17.38
C PHE A 103 3.56 -19.38 16.66
N ALA A 104 3.62 -19.44 15.33
CA ALA A 104 3.16 -20.60 14.58
C ALA A 104 4.04 -21.81 14.88
N ARG A 105 3.50 -22.86 15.52
CA ARG A 105 4.27 -24.09 15.82
C ARG A 105 4.68 -24.84 14.56
N HIS A 106 3.85 -24.77 13.51
CA HIS A 106 4.15 -25.29 12.19
C HIS A 106 4.48 -24.09 11.29
N ILE A 107 5.75 -23.94 10.91
CA ILE A 107 6.17 -22.87 10.01
C ILE A 107 5.90 -23.31 8.57
N GLU A 108 4.98 -22.62 7.93
CA GLU A 108 4.75 -22.75 6.50
C GLU A 108 5.67 -21.75 5.78
N LEU A 109 6.62 -22.28 5.00
CA LEU A 109 7.47 -21.44 4.16
C LEU A 109 6.65 -20.92 2.96
N PRO A 110 6.89 -19.68 2.51
CA PRO A 110 6.28 -19.20 1.28
C PRO A 110 6.60 -20.13 0.11
N GLU A 111 5.57 -20.48 -0.63
CA GLU A 111 5.71 -21.21 -1.89
C GLU A 111 6.57 -20.40 -2.86
N GLN A 112 7.52 -21.08 -3.52
CA GLN A 112 8.42 -20.46 -4.49
C GLN A 112 7.73 -20.39 -5.86
N LEU A 113 7.91 -19.27 -6.57
CA LEU A 113 7.36 -19.10 -7.93
C LEU A 113 8.11 -19.91 -8.99
N TYR A 114 9.37 -20.26 -8.72
CA TYR A 114 10.16 -21.11 -9.60
C TYR A 114 9.98 -22.59 -9.25
N GLU A 115 9.96 -23.44 -10.26
CA GLU A 115 9.78 -24.89 -10.12
C GLU A 115 11.10 -25.63 -9.91
N ARG A 116 12.16 -25.13 -10.54
CA ARG A 116 13.49 -25.78 -10.58
C ARG A 116 14.60 -24.75 -10.44
N VAL A 117 15.71 -25.16 -9.84
CA VAL A 117 16.93 -24.36 -9.73
C VAL A 117 18.08 -25.07 -10.43
N VAL A 118 18.75 -24.35 -11.32
CA VAL A 118 19.99 -24.73 -11.99
C VAL A 118 21.09 -23.78 -11.54
N GLU A 119 22.26 -24.32 -11.22
CA GLU A 119 23.40 -23.52 -10.77
C GLU A 119 24.39 -23.34 -11.92
N VAL A 120 24.67 -22.09 -12.28
CA VAL A 120 25.73 -21.77 -13.24
C VAL A 120 27.07 -21.63 -12.52
N ASP A 121 28.07 -22.36 -13.00
CA ASP A 121 29.42 -22.31 -12.45
C ASP A 121 30.18 -21.09 -12.99
N GLU A 122 29.96 -19.95 -12.33
CA GLU A 122 30.52 -18.64 -12.66
C GLU A 122 30.80 -17.87 -11.36
N ARG A 123 31.72 -16.90 -11.40
CA ARG A 123 31.92 -15.97 -10.27
C ARG A 123 32.58 -14.67 -10.70
N ILE A 124 31.95 -13.56 -10.34
CA ILE A 124 32.53 -12.20 -10.36
C ILE A 124 32.67 -11.71 -8.91
N ALA A 125 33.75 -11.00 -8.59
CA ALA A 125 33.95 -10.33 -7.30
C ALA A 125 33.21 -8.97 -7.24
N ALA A 126 33.11 -8.37 -6.05
CA ALA A 126 32.41 -7.09 -5.88
C ALA A 126 33.06 -5.92 -6.66
N ASP A 127 34.36 -6.01 -6.94
CA ASP A 127 35.14 -5.02 -7.72
C ASP A 127 35.14 -5.30 -9.24
N GLY A 128 34.41 -6.33 -9.68
CA GLY A 128 34.33 -6.74 -11.08
C GLY A 128 35.40 -7.73 -11.54
N THR A 129 36.31 -8.15 -10.67
CA THR A 129 37.30 -9.19 -11.00
C THR A 129 36.59 -10.50 -11.36
N GLU A 130 36.86 -11.04 -12.56
CA GLU A 130 36.39 -12.38 -12.94
C GLU A 130 37.19 -13.43 -12.17
N LEU A 131 36.54 -14.09 -11.20
CA LEU A 131 37.13 -15.20 -10.46
C LEU A 131 36.91 -16.52 -11.21
N ARG A 132 35.80 -16.63 -11.96
CA ARG A 132 35.47 -17.80 -12.77
C ARG A 132 34.53 -17.43 -13.92
N ALA A 133 34.96 -17.69 -15.16
CA ALA A 133 34.12 -17.56 -16.35
C ALA A 133 32.95 -18.58 -16.35
N PRO A 134 31.79 -18.26 -16.95
CA PRO A 134 30.63 -19.14 -16.96
C PRO A 134 30.82 -20.37 -17.83
N ASP A 135 30.59 -21.55 -17.25
CA ASP A 135 30.57 -22.83 -18.00
C ASP A 135 29.24 -23.00 -18.76
N LEU A 136 29.15 -22.35 -19.92
CA LEU A 136 27.95 -22.37 -20.77
C LEU A 136 27.69 -23.76 -21.39
N ALA A 137 28.74 -24.55 -21.63
CA ALA A 137 28.61 -25.87 -22.23
C ALA A 137 27.93 -26.86 -21.27
N ALA A 138 28.32 -26.85 -20.00
CA ALA A 138 27.65 -27.63 -18.96
C ALA A 138 26.19 -27.16 -18.75
N LEU A 139 25.96 -25.85 -18.77
CA LEU A 139 24.64 -25.24 -18.55
C LEU A 139 23.63 -25.58 -19.66
N GLU A 140 24.06 -25.64 -20.92
CA GLU A 140 23.17 -25.91 -22.07
C GLU A 140 22.37 -27.22 -21.90
N GLY A 141 23.01 -28.28 -21.38
CA GLY A 141 22.34 -29.56 -21.14
C GLY A 141 21.30 -29.51 -20.03
N GLU A 142 21.45 -28.63 -19.03
CA GLU A 142 20.45 -28.43 -17.98
C GLU A 142 19.27 -27.58 -18.47
N LEU A 143 19.56 -26.53 -19.24
CA LEU A 143 18.55 -25.68 -19.88
C LEU A 143 17.69 -26.46 -20.86
N ARG A 144 18.30 -27.29 -21.72
CA ARG A 144 17.56 -28.13 -22.69
C ARG A 144 16.63 -29.10 -21.99
N ARG A 145 17.08 -29.78 -20.93
CA ARG A 145 16.24 -30.69 -20.13
C ARG A 145 15.06 -29.95 -19.50
N ALA A 146 15.29 -28.78 -18.89
CA ALA A 146 14.20 -27.98 -18.33
C ALA A 146 13.17 -27.56 -19.40
N TYR A 147 13.64 -27.18 -20.60
CA TYR A 147 12.77 -26.85 -21.72
C TYR A 147 11.97 -28.07 -22.21
N GLU A 148 12.60 -29.24 -22.35
CA GLU A 148 11.93 -30.49 -22.74
C GLU A 148 10.86 -30.93 -21.72
N ASP A 149 11.11 -30.68 -20.43
CA ASP A 149 10.14 -30.91 -19.34
C ASP A 149 8.97 -29.91 -19.31
N GLY A 150 8.92 -28.98 -20.27
CA GLY A 150 7.81 -28.05 -20.46
C GLY A 150 7.93 -26.72 -19.70
N ILE A 151 9.09 -26.39 -19.13
CA ILE A 151 9.34 -25.07 -18.53
C ILE A 151 9.56 -24.06 -19.67
N ARG A 152 8.95 -22.88 -19.59
CA ARG A 152 8.95 -21.88 -20.68
C ARG A 152 9.43 -20.49 -20.27
N ALA A 153 9.65 -20.25 -18.97
CA ALA A 153 10.25 -19.02 -18.48
C ALA A 153 11.56 -19.31 -17.73
N VAL A 154 12.55 -18.41 -17.85
CA VAL A 154 13.82 -18.48 -17.12
C VAL A 154 14.11 -17.15 -16.45
N ALA A 155 14.39 -17.19 -15.15
CA ALA A 155 14.98 -16.09 -14.40
C ALA A 155 16.47 -16.38 -14.20
N VAL A 156 17.34 -15.46 -14.62
CA VAL A 156 18.79 -15.57 -14.43
C VAL A 156 19.23 -14.55 -13.39
N VAL A 157 19.92 -15.04 -12.35
CA VAL A 157 20.33 -14.24 -11.19
C VAL A 157 21.79 -14.55 -10.85
N SER A 158 22.73 -13.73 -11.32
CA SER A 158 24.16 -13.87 -11.00
C SER A 158 24.58 -12.93 -9.87
N LEU A 159 25.56 -13.33 -9.06
CA LEU A 159 26.10 -12.45 -8.02
C LEU A 159 26.82 -11.25 -8.67
N HIS A 160 26.66 -10.06 -8.08
CA HIS A 160 27.22 -8.80 -8.57
C HIS A 160 26.79 -8.37 -10.00
N SER A 161 25.83 -9.03 -10.64
CA SER A 161 25.41 -8.70 -12.02
C SER A 161 24.83 -7.30 -12.21
N HIS A 162 24.25 -6.71 -11.15
CA HIS A 162 23.79 -5.31 -11.13
C HIS A 162 24.89 -4.29 -11.52
N LEU A 163 26.17 -4.60 -11.29
CA LEU A 163 27.31 -3.79 -11.73
C LEU A 163 28.06 -4.45 -12.92
N HIS A 164 28.09 -5.79 -12.95
CA HIS A 164 28.88 -6.55 -13.92
C HIS A 164 28.01 -7.60 -14.65
N PRO A 165 27.16 -7.20 -15.60
CA PRO A 165 26.11 -8.05 -16.17
C PRO A 165 26.60 -9.08 -17.19
N ARG A 166 27.89 -9.11 -17.53
CA ARG A 166 28.41 -9.87 -18.68
C ARG A 166 28.10 -11.38 -18.60
N HIS A 167 28.29 -12.02 -17.44
CA HIS A 167 27.99 -13.44 -17.29
C HIS A 167 26.50 -13.74 -17.42
N GLU A 168 25.69 -12.90 -16.79
CA GLU A 168 24.23 -13.04 -16.79
C GLU A 168 23.65 -12.91 -18.20
N ARG A 169 24.14 -11.94 -18.99
CA ARG A 169 23.78 -11.79 -20.41
C ARG A 169 24.15 -13.01 -21.24
N ALA A 170 25.37 -13.55 -21.09
CA ALA A 170 25.81 -14.72 -21.82
C ALA A 170 24.96 -15.97 -21.52
N VAL A 171 24.51 -16.11 -20.27
CA VAL A 171 23.55 -17.14 -19.85
C VAL A 171 22.17 -16.91 -20.46
N GLY A 172 21.70 -15.66 -20.49
CA GLY A 172 20.44 -15.27 -21.13
C GLY A 172 20.40 -15.64 -22.62
N GLU A 173 21.41 -15.22 -23.37
CA GLU A 173 21.53 -15.55 -24.80
C GLU A 173 21.55 -17.06 -25.05
N LEU A 174 22.14 -17.85 -24.13
CA LEU A 174 22.10 -19.31 -24.22
C LEU A 174 20.68 -19.85 -24.01
N ALA A 175 19.94 -19.33 -23.02
CA ALA A 175 18.56 -19.74 -22.78
C ALA A 175 17.64 -19.41 -23.98
N GLU A 176 17.81 -18.24 -24.61
CA GLU A 176 17.12 -17.88 -25.85
C GLU A 176 17.44 -18.85 -26.98
N ARG A 177 18.74 -19.20 -27.19
CA ARG A 177 19.16 -20.18 -28.20
C ARG A 177 18.59 -21.58 -27.95
N VAL A 178 18.40 -21.98 -26.69
CA VAL A 178 17.75 -23.26 -26.34
C VAL A 178 16.25 -23.24 -26.69
N GLY A 179 15.63 -22.07 -26.72
CA GLY A 179 14.26 -21.85 -27.18
C GLY A 179 13.29 -21.33 -26.13
N PHE A 180 13.77 -20.87 -24.97
CA PHE A 180 12.89 -20.28 -23.95
C PHE A 180 12.24 -18.99 -24.47
N PRO A 181 10.90 -18.89 -24.52
CA PRO A 181 10.21 -17.69 -25.02
C PRO A 181 10.24 -16.50 -24.06
N GLN A 182 10.53 -16.73 -22.77
CA GLN A 182 10.68 -15.69 -21.75
C GLN A 182 11.98 -15.88 -20.99
N VAL A 183 12.86 -14.88 -21.05
CA VAL A 183 14.12 -14.83 -20.30
C VAL A 183 14.20 -13.48 -19.58
N SER A 184 14.29 -13.52 -18.25
CA SER A 184 14.41 -12.32 -17.41
C SER A 184 15.79 -12.30 -16.76
N LEU A 185 16.58 -11.25 -17.05
CA LEU A 185 17.91 -11.06 -16.48
C LEU A 185 17.86 -10.11 -15.30
N SER A 186 18.45 -10.50 -14.18
CA SER A 186 18.36 -9.71 -12.95
C SER A 186 19.01 -8.33 -13.04
N SER A 187 20.07 -8.19 -13.86
CA SER A 187 20.73 -6.94 -14.20
C SER A 187 19.90 -5.99 -15.07
N GLU A 188 18.78 -6.44 -15.62
CA GLU A 188 17.88 -5.61 -16.44
C GLU A 188 16.57 -5.35 -15.73
N VAL A 189 16.03 -6.39 -15.08
CA VAL A 189 14.76 -6.32 -14.37
C VAL A 189 14.90 -5.53 -13.07
N SER A 190 16.00 -5.68 -12.34
CA SER A 190 16.21 -4.99 -11.06
C SER A 190 17.69 -4.72 -10.81
N PRO A 191 18.29 -3.71 -11.50
CA PRO A 191 19.74 -3.43 -11.52
C PRO A 191 20.27 -2.77 -10.23
N LEU A 192 19.81 -3.20 -9.05
CA LEU A 192 20.32 -2.72 -7.76
C LEU A 192 20.94 -3.86 -6.91
N MET A 193 21.69 -3.48 -5.88
CA MET A 193 22.37 -4.38 -4.93
C MET A 193 21.40 -5.33 -4.19
N LYS A 194 21.89 -6.29 -3.40
CA LYS A 194 21.14 -7.35 -2.67
C LYS A 194 20.57 -8.45 -3.58
N LEU A 195 21.10 -9.67 -3.40
CA LEU A 195 20.78 -10.85 -4.22
C LEU A 195 19.33 -11.31 -4.09
N VAL A 196 18.79 -11.37 -2.87
CA VAL A 196 17.44 -11.90 -2.60
C VAL A 196 16.34 -11.06 -3.24
N PRO A 197 16.19 -9.74 -2.95
CA PRO A 197 15.11 -8.95 -3.53
C PRO A 197 15.27 -8.78 -5.05
N ARG A 198 16.51 -8.68 -5.54
CA ARG A 198 16.79 -8.70 -6.99
C ARG A 198 16.32 -10.01 -7.61
N GLY A 199 16.68 -11.15 -7.03
CA GLY A 199 16.33 -12.46 -7.53
C GLY A 199 14.82 -12.71 -7.53
N ASP A 200 14.13 -12.39 -6.44
CA ASP A 200 12.67 -12.55 -6.35
C ASP A 200 11.94 -11.70 -7.39
N THR A 201 12.35 -10.44 -7.58
CA THR A 201 11.80 -9.56 -8.62
C THR A 201 12.00 -10.15 -10.02
N THR A 202 13.18 -10.71 -10.27
CA THR A 202 13.49 -11.35 -11.57
C THR A 202 12.63 -12.58 -11.82
N VAL A 203 12.37 -13.37 -10.77
CA VAL A 203 11.47 -14.53 -10.84
C VAL A 203 10.03 -14.08 -11.07
N VAL A 204 9.54 -13.05 -10.37
CA VAL A 204 8.20 -12.49 -10.57
C VAL A 204 8.01 -12.05 -12.03
N ASP A 205 8.99 -11.33 -12.58
CA ASP A 205 8.95 -10.87 -13.97
C ASP A 205 8.87 -12.04 -14.96
N ALA A 206 9.72 -13.06 -14.81
CA ALA A 206 9.70 -14.26 -15.65
C ALA A 206 8.37 -15.03 -15.53
N TYR A 207 7.82 -15.10 -14.32
CA TYR A 207 6.59 -15.81 -14.00
C TYR A 207 5.33 -15.14 -14.56
N LEU A 208 5.26 -13.80 -14.50
CA LEU A 208 4.05 -13.03 -14.83
C LEU A 208 4.02 -12.48 -16.26
N SER A 209 5.17 -12.13 -16.86
CA SER A 209 5.20 -11.51 -18.20
C SER A 209 4.49 -12.35 -19.27
N PRO A 210 4.62 -13.70 -19.32
CA PRO A 210 3.89 -14.51 -20.30
C PRO A 210 2.36 -14.45 -20.14
N VAL A 211 1.86 -14.34 -18.90
CA VAL A 211 0.42 -14.20 -18.62
C VAL A 211 -0.10 -12.89 -19.17
N LEU A 212 0.62 -11.80 -18.91
CA LEU A 212 0.29 -10.47 -19.40
C LEU A 212 0.31 -10.40 -20.93
N HIS A 213 1.36 -10.91 -21.57
CA HIS A 213 1.46 -10.91 -23.02
C HIS A 213 0.31 -11.67 -23.70
N ARG A 214 -0.18 -12.77 -23.10
CA ARG A 214 -1.38 -13.47 -23.59
C ARG A 214 -2.64 -12.60 -23.48
N TYR A 215 -2.81 -11.92 -22.35
CA TYR A 215 -3.95 -11.03 -22.14
C TYR A 215 -3.94 -9.84 -23.11
N ILE A 216 -2.79 -9.17 -23.22
CA ILE A 216 -2.55 -8.06 -24.15
C ILE A 216 -2.90 -8.49 -25.58
N ARG A 217 -2.41 -9.66 -26.02
CA ARG A 217 -2.67 -10.18 -27.36
C ARG A 217 -4.16 -10.43 -27.58
N HIS A 218 -4.86 -11.02 -26.61
CA HIS A 218 -6.31 -11.23 -26.69
C HIS A 218 -7.06 -9.92 -26.90
N VAL A 219 -6.75 -8.87 -26.12
CA VAL A 219 -7.38 -7.54 -26.27
C VAL A 219 -7.02 -6.92 -27.63
N ALA A 220 -5.77 -7.03 -28.07
CA ALA A 220 -5.32 -6.51 -29.36
C ALA A 220 -5.99 -7.19 -30.57
N ASP A 221 -6.24 -8.51 -30.47
CA ASP A 221 -6.93 -9.27 -31.52
C ASP A 221 -8.41 -8.86 -31.65
N GLU A 222 -9.04 -8.50 -30.52
CA GLU A 222 -10.44 -8.06 -30.43
C GLU A 222 -10.65 -6.56 -30.75
N LEU A 223 -9.63 -5.73 -30.51
CA LEU A 223 -9.61 -4.27 -30.73
C LEU A 223 -8.50 -3.90 -31.73
N ARG A 224 -8.69 -4.26 -33.00
CA ARG A 224 -7.70 -4.05 -34.06
C ARG A 224 -7.49 -2.57 -34.38
N ASP A 225 -6.26 -2.22 -34.73
CA ASP A 225 -5.83 -0.86 -35.11
C ASP A 225 -6.03 0.21 -34.00
N VAL A 226 -6.10 -0.23 -32.73
CA VAL A 226 -6.22 0.62 -31.55
C VAL A 226 -4.91 0.65 -30.77
N ARG A 227 -4.50 1.84 -30.34
CA ARG A 227 -3.35 2.01 -29.44
C ARG A 227 -3.71 1.53 -28.03
N LEU A 228 -3.03 0.50 -27.54
CA LEU A 228 -3.24 -0.07 -26.20
C LEU A 228 -2.15 0.41 -25.24
N MET A 229 -2.56 1.13 -24.20
CA MET A 229 -1.69 1.60 -23.12
C MET A 229 -2.06 0.90 -21.81
N PHE A 230 -1.06 0.51 -21.02
CA PHE A 230 -1.25 -0.16 -19.75
C PHE A 230 -0.70 0.68 -18.60
N MET A 231 -1.49 0.77 -17.54
CA MET A 231 -1.07 1.38 -16.28
C MET A 231 0.01 0.52 -15.63
N GLN A 232 1.07 1.17 -15.19
CA GLN A 232 2.15 0.58 -14.42
C GLN A 232 1.95 0.88 -12.92
N SER A 233 2.56 0.06 -12.07
CA SER A 233 2.47 0.22 -10.61
C SER A 233 3.04 1.56 -10.12
N ASN A 234 3.90 2.22 -10.89
CA ASN A 234 4.49 3.53 -10.57
C ASN A 234 3.57 4.74 -10.88
N GLY A 235 2.35 4.48 -11.40
CA GLY A 235 1.36 5.49 -11.76
C GLY A 235 1.42 6.01 -13.20
N GLY A 236 2.38 5.53 -14.00
CA GLY A 236 2.52 5.91 -15.40
C GLY A 236 1.91 4.90 -16.37
N LEU A 237 1.71 5.33 -17.61
CA LEU A 237 1.33 4.48 -18.73
C LEU A 237 2.56 4.04 -19.51
N THR A 238 2.48 2.86 -20.10
CA THR A 238 3.41 2.36 -21.13
C THR A 238 2.65 1.61 -22.22
N GLU A 239 3.23 1.49 -23.40
CA GLU A 239 2.64 0.68 -24.46
C GLU A 239 2.68 -0.81 -24.16
N ALA A 240 1.70 -1.52 -24.72
CA ALA A 240 1.51 -2.95 -24.52
C ALA A 240 2.76 -3.82 -24.79
N GLY A 241 3.65 -3.39 -25.68
CA GLY A 241 4.90 -4.11 -26.00
C GLY A 241 6.03 -3.94 -24.98
N GLN A 242 5.96 -2.92 -24.13
CA GLN A 242 6.96 -2.64 -23.08
C GLN A 242 6.45 -3.01 -21.68
N PHE A 243 5.19 -3.43 -21.57
CA PHE A 243 4.56 -3.75 -20.29
C PHE A 243 5.07 -5.09 -19.71
N ARG A 244 5.77 -5.02 -18.57
CA ARG A 244 6.42 -6.17 -17.93
C ARG A 244 5.69 -6.68 -16.70
N GLY A 245 5.91 -7.95 -16.38
CA GLY A 245 5.34 -8.65 -15.22
C GLY A 245 5.54 -7.93 -13.90
N LYS A 246 6.77 -7.43 -13.65
CA LYS A 246 7.08 -6.71 -12.40
C LYS A 246 6.36 -5.37 -12.24
N ASP A 247 5.97 -4.72 -13.34
CA ASP A 247 5.40 -3.37 -13.35
C ASP A 247 3.86 -3.39 -13.40
N ALA A 248 3.25 -4.57 -13.45
CA ALA A 248 1.81 -4.75 -13.56
C ALA A 248 1.12 -5.06 -12.22
N VAL A 249 1.90 -5.38 -11.18
CA VAL A 249 1.34 -5.78 -9.88
C VAL A 249 0.81 -4.55 -9.16
N LEU A 250 -0.45 -4.53 -8.77
CA LEU A 250 -1.17 -3.37 -8.20
C LEU A 250 -1.32 -2.15 -9.15
N SER A 251 -1.33 -2.36 -10.48
CA SER A 251 -1.52 -1.25 -11.43
C SER A 251 -2.91 -0.60 -11.38
N GLY A 252 -3.97 -1.35 -11.05
CA GLY A 252 -5.35 -0.81 -10.99
C GLY A 252 -5.50 0.30 -9.94
N PRO A 253 -5.18 0.02 -8.66
CA PRO A 253 -5.18 1.02 -7.59
C PRO A 253 -4.29 2.25 -7.88
N ALA A 254 -3.20 2.10 -8.64
CA ALA A 254 -2.36 3.23 -9.04
C ALA A 254 -3.13 4.28 -9.87
N GLY A 255 -4.07 3.83 -10.72
CA GLY A 255 -5.01 4.70 -11.42
C GLY A 255 -5.85 5.55 -10.46
N GLY A 256 -6.31 4.96 -9.36
CA GLY A 256 -7.05 5.66 -8.31
C GLY A 256 -6.26 6.82 -7.70
N ILE A 257 -4.97 6.61 -7.40
CA ILE A 257 -4.08 7.66 -6.88
C ILE A 257 -3.89 8.79 -7.89
N VAL A 258 -3.64 8.46 -9.16
CA VAL A 258 -3.49 9.47 -10.22
C VAL A 258 -4.76 10.29 -10.34
N GLY A 259 -5.92 9.64 -10.37
CA GLY A 259 -7.23 10.29 -10.41
C GLY A 259 -7.45 11.20 -9.19
N MET A 260 -7.17 10.69 -7.99
CA MET A 260 -7.24 11.44 -6.74
C MET A 260 -6.37 12.70 -6.79
N ALA A 261 -5.09 12.58 -7.15
CA ALA A 261 -4.16 13.70 -7.20
C ALA A 261 -4.63 14.76 -8.21
N ARG A 262 -4.87 14.36 -9.46
CA ARG A 262 -5.27 15.27 -10.54
C ARG A 262 -6.59 15.98 -10.26
N MET A 263 -7.59 15.27 -9.73
CA MET A 263 -8.87 15.86 -9.39
C MET A 263 -8.78 16.78 -8.16
N SER A 264 -7.97 16.41 -7.17
CA SER A 264 -7.75 17.29 -6.01
C SER A 264 -7.02 18.58 -6.38
N GLU A 265 -6.03 18.51 -7.27
CA GLU A 265 -5.34 19.69 -7.82
C GLU A 265 -6.32 20.60 -8.55
N LEU A 266 -7.24 20.04 -9.34
CA LEU A 266 -8.30 20.79 -10.02
C LEU A 266 -9.24 21.49 -9.02
N ALA A 267 -9.46 20.90 -7.85
CA ALA A 267 -10.20 21.51 -6.75
C ALA A 267 -9.36 22.51 -5.91
N GLY A 268 -8.08 22.73 -6.26
CA GLY A 268 -7.21 23.67 -5.55
C GLY A 268 -6.44 23.08 -4.36
N HIS A 269 -6.39 21.75 -4.22
CA HIS A 269 -5.75 21.05 -3.11
C HIS A 269 -4.56 20.20 -3.57
N GLY A 270 -3.34 20.70 -3.34
CA GLY A 270 -2.08 19.99 -3.65
C GLY A 270 -1.53 19.11 -2.53
N ARG A 271 -2.25 18.97 -1.40
CA ARG A 271 -1.88 18.13 -0.25
C ARG A 271 -3.08 17.32 0.19
N VAL A 272 -3.11 16.05 -0.20
CA VAL A 272 -4.26 15.17 0.04
C VAL A 272 -3.87 13.80 0.54
N ILE A 273 -4.78 13.19 1.29
CA ILE A 273 -4.74 11.79 1.67
C ILE A 273 -5.85 11.09 0.90
N GLY A 274 -5.51 10.02 0.19
CA GLY A 274 -6.44 9.20 -0.56
C GLY A 274 -7.14 8.19 0.32
N PHE A 275 -8.45 8.06 0.11
CA PHE A 275 -9.30 7.09 0.77
C PHE A 275 -10.23 6.45 -0.26
N ASP A 276 -9.73 5.38 -0.90
CA ASP A 276 -10.51 4.53 -1.81
C ASP A 276 -11.14 3.40 -1.01
N MET A 277 -12.47 3.38 -0.89
CA MET A 277 -13.13 2.26 -0.22
C MET A 277 -14.08 1.55 -1.18
N GLY A 278 -13.73 0.31 -1.48
CA GLY A 278 -14.53 -0.61 -2.29
C GLY A 278 -15.34 -1.60 -1.45
N GLY A 279 -15.73 -2.70 -2.08
CA GLY A 279 -16.47 -3.79 -1.43
C GLY A 279 -15.59 -4.67 -0.54
N THR A 280 -14.30 -4.83 -0.81
CA THR A 280 -13.45 -5.81 -0.10
C THR A 280 -12.41 -5.15 0.79
N SER A 281 -11.88 -4.01 0.35
CA SER A 281 -10.75 -3.34 0.98
C SER A 281 -10.90 -1.83 0.90
N THR A 282 -10.03 -1.16 1.64
CA THR A 282 -9.74 0.27 1.52
C THR A 282 -8.30 0.44 1.10
N ASP A 283 -8.04 1.20 0.03
CA ASP A 283 -6.69 1.62 -0.36
C ASP A 283 -6.45 3.06 0.10
N VAL A 284 -5.33 3.25 0.79
CA VAL A 284 -4.90 4.55 1.32
C VAL A 284 -3.61 4.98 0.66
N SER A 285 -3.52 6.27 0.35
CA SER A 285 -2.35 6.89 -0.27
C SER A 285 -2.14 8.32 0.21
N HIS A 286 -0.99 8.90 -0.10
CA HIS A 286 -0.65 10.30 0.19
C HIS A 286 -0.13 10.98 -1.08
N PHE A 287 -0.48 12.26 -1.22
CA PHE A 287 0.04 13.12 -2.27
C PHE A 287 0.30 14.53 -1.72
N ALA A 288 1.50 15.06 -2.00
CA ALA A 288 1.91 16.40 -1.58
C ALA A 288 2.73 17.10 -2.67
N GLY A 289 2.14 17.29 -3.85
CA GLY A 289 2.80 17.85 -5.04
C GLY A 289 3.64 16.85 -5.82
N GLU A 290 4.04 15.74 -5.20
CA GLU A 290 4.64 14.57 -5.85
C GLU A 290 3.98 13.30 -5.34
N TYR A 291 4.03 12.25 -6.16
CA TYR A 291 3.57 10.92 -5.78
C TYR A 291 4.57 10.24 -4.83
N GLU A 292 4.07 9.73 -3.71
CA GLU A 292 4.86 8.87 -2.85
C GLU A 292 5.05 7.49 -3.48
N ARG A 293 6.26 6.94 -3.34
CA ARG A 293 6.65 5.67 -3.96
C ARG A 293 7.38 4.76 -2.99
N VAL A 294 7.06 3.49 -3.08
CA VAL A 294 7.82 2.40 -2.45
C VAL A 294 8.57 1.63 -3.52
N PHE A 295 9.81 1.27 -3.20
CA PHE A 295 10.69 0.54 -4.11
C PHE A 295 10.77 -0.93 -3.78
N THR A 296 10.45 -1.32 -2.54
CA THR A 296 10.45 -2.71 -2.08
C THR A 296 9.14 -3.00 -1.37
N THR A 297 8.45 -4.06 -1.78
CA THR A 297 7.21 -4.53 -1.15
C THR A 297 7.17 -6.05 -1.06
N ARG A 298 6.15 -6.58 -0.39
CA ARG A 298 5.86 -8.01 -0.36
C ARG A 298 4.38 -8.25 -0.71
N ILE A 299 4.15 -8.96 -1.80
CA ILE A 299 2.81 -9.28 -2.32
C ILE A 299 2.68 -10.80 -2.45
N ALA A 300 1.62 -11.39 -1.92
CA ALA A 300 1.42 -12.84 -1.89
C ALA A 300 2.61 -13.63 -1.29
N GLY A 301 3.30 -13.04 -0.30
CA GLY A 301 4.52 -13.61 0.30
C GLY A 301 5.78 -13.47 -0.55
N VAL A 302 5.69 -12.93 -1.77
CA VAL A 302 6.82 -12.73 -2.68
C VAL A 302 7.34 -11.31 -2.56
N ARG A 303 8.67 -11.16 -2.47
CA ARG A 303 9.33 -9.86 -2.38
C ARG A 303 9.48 -9.28 -3.78
N LEU A 304 9.10 -8.03 -3.96
CA LEU A 304 9.16 -7.34 -5.24
C LEU A 304 9.90 -6.02 -5.05
N ARG A 305 10.89 -5.77 -5.91
CA ARG A 305 11.63 -4.51 -5.97
C ARG A 305 11.43 -3.83 -7.32
N ALA A 306 10.38 -3.01 -7.38
CA ALA A 306 9.99 -2.20 -8.51
C ALA A 306 9.43 -0.88 -7.97
N PRO A 307 9.56 0.26 -8.69
CA PRO A 307 8.88 1.49 -8.31
C PRO A 307 7.37 1.28 -8.33
N MET A 308 6.72 1.55 -7.21
CA MET A 308 5.28 1.49 -7.09
C MET A 308 4.81 2.72 -6.33
N LEU A 309 3.63 3.22 -6.66
CA LEU A 309 2.96 4.19 -5.79
C LEU A 309 2.77 3.56 -4.41
N ASP A 310 2.98 4.35 -3.35
CA ASP A 310 2.82 3.85 -1.99
C ASP A 310 1.32 3.67 -1.67
N ILE A 311 0.86 2.43 -1.83
CA ILE A 311 -0.53 2.03 -1.63
C ILE A 311 -0.58 1.11 -0.41
N HIS A 312 -1.36 1.52 0.57
CA HIS A 312 -1.61 0.69 1.76
C HIS A 312 -3.04 0.20 1.73
N THR A 313 -3.18 -1.10 1.45
CA THR A 313 -4.47 -1.77 1.48
C THR A 313 -4.80 -2.22 2.90
N VAL A 314 -5.99 -1.87 3.34
CA VAL A 314 -6.60 -2.29 4.60
C VAL A 314 -7.72 -3.29 4.30
N ALA A 315 -7.77 -4.39 5.05
CA ALA A 315 -8.85 -5.37 4.98
C ALA A 315 -10.14 -4.84 5.67
N ALA A 316 -10.56 -3.64 5.28
CA ALA A 316 -11.77 -2.97 5.73
C ALA A 316 -12.45 -2.37 4.50
N GLY A 317 -13.53 -3.00 4.03
CA GLY A 317 -14.34 -2.54 2.91
C GLY A 317 -15.83 -2.67 3.24
N GLY A 318 -16.71 -2.35 2.29
CA GLY A 318 -18.16 -2.48 2.51
C GLY A 318 -18.60 -3.91 2.86
N GLY A 319 -17.92 -4.92 2.35
CA GLY A 319 -18.19 -6.34 2.55
C GLY A 319 -17.44 -6.96 3.74
N SER A 320 -16.69 -6.20 4.52
CA SER A 320 -16.03 -6.73 5.72
C SER A 320 -17.06 -7.27 6.70
N VAL A 321 -16.86 -8.53 7.12
CA VAL A 321 -17.83 -9.29 7.93
C VAL A 321 -17.86 -8.78 9.36
N LEU A 322 -19.06 -8.69 9.95
CA LEU A 322 -19.26 -8.29 11.34
C LEU A 322 -19.27 -9.53 12.25
N HIS A 323 -18.34 -9.57 13.20
CA HIS A 323 -18.19 -10.69 14.14
C HIS A 323 -18.47 -10.28 15.58
N PHE A 324 -18.96 -11.24 16.37
CA PHE A 324 -19.06 -11.14 17.82
C PHE A 324 -18.52 -12.44 18.44
N ASP A 325 -17.58 -12.34 19.38
CA ASP A 325 -16.89 -13.51 19.96
C ASP A 325 -17.40 -13.91 21.35
N GLY A 326 -18.55 -13.35 21.76
CA GLY A 326 -19.10 -13.49 23.10
C GLY A 326 -18.68 -12.38 24.08
N SER A 327 -17.65 -11.59 23.74
CA SER A 327 -17.15 -10.52 24.61
C SER A 327 -16.92 -9.18 23.89
N ARG A 328 -16.48 -9.21 22.62
CA ARG A 328 -16.13 -8.02 21.84
C ARG A 328 -16.62 -8.11 20.40
N TYR A 329 -16.72 -6.94 19.80
CA TYR A 329 -17.13 -6.71 18.42
C TYR A 329 -15.88 -6.69 17.55
N ARG A 330 -15.92 -7.30 16.36
CA ARG A 330 -14.82 -7.23 15.40
C ARG A 330 -15.35 -7.03 13.98
N VAL A 331 -14.58 -6.33 13.14
CA VAL A 331 -14.89 -6.11 11.72
C VAL A 331 -13.76 -6.73 10.88
N GLY A 332 -14.10 -7.66 10.00
CA GLY A 332 -13.13 -8.40 9.18
C GLY A 332 -12.21 -9.32 10.01
N PRO A 333 -11.06 -9.74 9.46
CA PRO A 333 -10.45 -9.29 8.18
C PRO A 333 -11.07 -9.94 6.94
N ASP A 334 -11.91 -10.96 7.11
CA ASP A 334 -12.65 -11.60 6.04
C ASP A 334 -13.69 -10.66 5.43
N SER A 335 -13.96 -10.88 4.14
CA SER A 335 -14.94 -10.12 3.35
C SER A 335 -15.91 -11.09 2.69
N ALA A 336 -17.18 -10.69 2.63
CA ALA A 336 -18.21 -11.40 1.89
C ALA A 336 -18.08 -11.24 0.36
N GLY A 337 -17.21 -10.34 -0.11
CA GLY A 337 -17.01 -10.07 -1.54
C GLY A 337 -18.29 -9.60 -2.23
N ALA A 338 -18.51 -10.05 -3.47
CA ALA A 338 -19.76 -9.83 -4.21
C ALA A 338 -20.65 -11.07 -4.27
N ASP A 339 -20.09 -12.26 -4.02
CA ASP A 339 -20.80 -13.54 -3.98
C ASP A 339 -20.23 -14.39 -2.83
N PRO A 340 -21.00 -14.71 -1.78
CA PRO A 340 -22.43 -14.39 -1.61
C PRO A 340 -22.71 -12.90 -1.29
N GLY A 341 -21.67 -12.10 -1.03
CA GLY A 341 -21.80 -10.67 -0.74
C GLY A 341 -22.45 -10.35 0.60
N PRO A 342 -22.66 -9.06 0.93
CA PRO A 342 -23.47 -8.61 2.06
C PRO A 342 -24.84 -9.28 2.16
N ALA A 343 -25.40 -9.41 3.37
CA ALA A 343 -26.74 -9.98 3.57
C ALA A 343 -27.81 -9.26 2.71
N CYS A 344 -27.67 -7.95 2.53
CA CYS A 344 -28.55 -7.14 1.70
C CYS A 344 -28.51 -7.48 0.19
N TYR A 345 -27.55 -8.27 -0.30
CA TYR A 345 -27.42 -8.63 -1.73
C TYR A 345 -28.33 -9.78 -2.16
N ARG A 346 -29.09 -10.39 -1.24
CA ARG A 346 -30.07 -11.47 -1.52
C ARG A 346 -29.43 -12.79 -1.99
N ALA A 347 -28.15 -13.01 -1.71
CA ALA A 347 -27.42 -14.25 -2.04
C ALA A 347 -26.99 -15.07 -0.79
N GLY A 348 -27.59 -14.79 0.37
CA GLY A 348 -27.40 -15.58 1.59
C GLY A 348 -26.10 -15.34 2.35
N GLY A 349 -25.45 -14.18 2.13
CA GLY A 349 -24.22 -13.82 2.83
C GLY A 349 -24.42 -13.25 4.24
N PRO A 350 -23.31 -13.01 4.97
CA PRO A 350 -23.33 -12.56 6.37
C PRO A 350 -23.61 -11.05 6.52
N LEU A 351 -23.79 -10.58 7.76
CA LEU A 351 -23.80 -9.15 8.04
C LEU A 351 -22.43 -8.52 7.81
N THR A 352 -22.41 -7.37 7.15
CA THR A 352 -21.21 -6.63 6.76
C THR A 352 -21.32 -5.13 7.06
N VAL A 353 -20.26 -4.36 6.80
CA VAL A 353 -20.25 -2.89 6.93
C VAL A 353 -21.33 -2.22 6.05
N THR A 354 -21.58 -2.73 4.84
CA THR A 354 -22.66 -2.27 3.96
C THR A 354 -24.02 -2.51 4.61
N ASP A 355 -24.22 -3.67 5.25
CA ASP A 355 -25.46 -3.96 5.97
C ASP A 355 -25.65 -3.00 7.16
N ALA A 356 -24.59 -2.63 7.87
CA ALA A 356 -24.66 -1.61 8.92
C ALA A 356 -25.09 -0.23 8.36
N ASN A 357 -24.57 0.17 7.20
CA ASN A 357 -25.01 1.40 6.53
C ASN A 357 -26.47 1.33 6.07
N VAL A 358 -26.94 0.18 5.56
CA VAL A 358 -28.35 -0.04 5.21
C VAL A 358 -29.24 0.00 6.47
N MET A 359 -28.82 -0.66 7.56
CA MET A 359 -29.54 -0.69 8.83
C MET A 359 -29.77 0.71 9.40
N LEU A 360 -28.77 1.58 9.30
CA LEU A 360 -28.81 2.96 9.79
C LEU A 360 -29.47 3.94 8.80
N GLY A 361 -29.92 3.47 7.63
CA GLY A 361 -30.47 4.32 6.57
C GLY A 361 -29.43 5.22 5.88
N ARG A 362 -28.13 5.01 6.11
CA ARG A 362 -27.05 5.75 5.43
C ARG A 362 -26.99 5.42 3.93
N ILE A 363 -27.37 4.19 3.56
CA ILE A 363 -27.64 3.79 2.16
C ILE A 363 -29.15 3.68 1.98
N GLN A 364 -29.66 4.23 0.89
CA GLN A 364 -31.07 4.16 0.51
C GLN A 364 -31.27 3.07 -0.56
N PRO A 365 -31.89 1.90 -0.24
CA PRO A 365 -32.06 0.79 -1.19
C PRO A 365 -32.70 1.19 -2.53
N ALA A 366 -33.65 2.14 -2.51
CA ALA A 366 -34.34 2.62 -3.71
C ALA A 366 -33.47 3.52 -4.62
N ARG A 367 -32.32 4.00 -4.13
CA ARG A 367 -31.34 4.79 -4.88
C ARG A 367 -30.11 3.98 -5.27
N PHE A 368 -30.06 2.71 -4.86
CA PHE A 368 -29.02 1.77 -5.24
C PHE A 368 -29.44 1.04 -6.53
N PRO A 369 -28.51 0.73 -7.46
CA PRO A 369 -28.85 -0.05 -8.66
C PRO A 369 -29.57 -1.36 -8.34
N ALA A 370 -30.67 -1.62 -9.04
CA ALA A 370 -31.45 -2.84 -8.89
C ALA A 370 -30.80 -3.98 -9.68
N VAL A 371 -29.71 -4.54 -9.14
CA VAL A 371 -28.88 -5.57 -9.79
C VAL A 371 -28.79 -6.86 -8.98
N PHE A 372 -29.62 -7.01 -7.94
CA PHE A 372 -29.57 -8.12 -7.00
C PHE A 372 -30.71 -9.14 -7.20
N GLY A 373 -30.63 -10.24 -6.47
CA GLY A 373 -31.58 -11.35 -6.59
C GLY A 373 -31.32 -12.25 -7.80
N PRO A 374 -32.10 -13.33 -7.95
CA PRO A 374 -31.82 -14.39 -8.93
C PRO A 374 -31.78 -13.92 -10.38
N GLU A 375 -32.61 -12.93 -10.73
CA GLU A 375 -32.72 -12.37 -12.08
C GLU A 375 -31.88 -11.10 -12.28
N GLY A 376 -31.22 -10.60 -11.22
CA GLY A 376 -30.35 -9.41 -11.27
C GLY A 376 -31.09 -8.10 -11.52
N ASP A 377 -32.31 -7.95 -10.99
CA ASP A 377 -33.22 -6.83 -11.24
C ASP A 377 -33.85 -6.25 -9.95
N GLN A 378 -33.39 -6.68 -8.76
CA GLN A 378 -33.98 -6.30 -7.47
C GLN A 378 -33.10 -5.31 -6.68
N PRO A 379 -33.69 -4.46 -5.83
CA PRO A 379 -32.94 -3.59 -4.91
C PRO A 379 -32.40 -4.37 -3.70
N LEU A 380 -31.55 -3.71 -2.91
CA LEU A 380 -31.02 -4.23 -1.65
C LEU A 380 -32.14 -4.68 -0.69
N ASP A 381 -31.90 -5.74 0.08
CA ASP A 381 -32.85 -6.28 1.05
C ASP A 381 -32.68 -5.69 2.45
N ALA A 382 -33.34 -4.56 2.71
CA ALA A 382 -33.40 -3.97 4.05
C ALA A 382 -34.18 -4.80 5.08
N GLY A 383 -34.99 -5.79 4.65
CA GLY A 383 -35.66 -6.72 5.56
C GLY A 383 -34.65 -7.69 6.18
N ALA A 384 -33.88 -8.37 5.32
CA ALA A 384 -32.84 -9.31 5.74
C ALA A 384 -31.83 -8.68 6.70
N VAL A 385 -31.43 -7.43 6.45
CA VAL A 385 -30.52 -6.67 7.33
C VAL A 385 -31.13 -6.45 8.72
N ARG A 386 -32.39 -6.01 8.80
CA ARG A 386 -33.06 -5.76 10.08
C ARG A 386 -33.20 -7.03 10.90
N ASP A 387 -33.57 -8.14 10.26
CA ASP A 387 -33.69 -9.43 10.92
C ASP A 387 -32.31 -9.91 11.43
N GLY A 388 -31.26 -9.72 10.64
CA GLY A 388 -29.89 -10.04 11.03
C GLY A 388 -29.42 -9.27 12.26
N PHE A 389 -29.56 -7.92 12.27
CA PHE A 389 -29.16 -7.11 13.43
C PHE A 389 -30.02 -7.35 14.66
N ALA A 390 -31.32 -7.67 14.50
CA ALA A 390 -32.18 -8.07 15.61
C ALA A 390 -31.71 -9.38 16.26
N ALA A 391 -31.30 -10.36 15.43
CA ALA A 391 -30.73 -11.61 15.93
C ALA A 391 -29.40 -11.36 16.67
N LEU A 392 -28.50 -10.55 16.09
CA LEU A 392 -27.20 -10.23 16.68
C LEU A 392 -27.32 -9.46 18.00
N ALA A 393 -28.21 -8.47 18.08
CA ALA A 393 -28.46 -7.73 19.32
C ALA A 393 -28.99 -8.65 20.44
N ARG A 394 -29.85 -9.61 20.10
CA ARG A 394 -30.33 -10.61 21.07
C ARG A 394 -29.19 -11.51 21.56
N GLU A 395 -28.32 -11.97 20.66
CA GLU A 395 -27.15 -12.78 21.03
C GLU A 395 -26.21 -12.03 21.98
N ILE A 396 -25.89 -10.76 21.68
CA ILE A 396 -25.05 -9.91 22.52
C ILE A 396 -25.66 -9.75 23.92
N ARG A 397 -26.98 -9.53 23.99
CA ARG A 397 -27.71 -9.41 25.25
C ARG A 397 -27.67 -10.69 26.08
N GLU A 398 -27.81 -11.84 25.44
CA GLU A 398 -27.74 -13.15 26.09
C GLU A 398 -26.33 -13.44 26.63
N ALA A 399 -25.28 -13.03 25.91
CA ALA A 399 -23.89 -13.31 26.28
C ALA A 399 -23.33 -12.35 27.35
N THR A 400 -23.68 -11.06 27.28
CA THR A 400 -23.01 -10.00 28.06
C THR A 400 -23.94 -9.22 29.00
N GLY A 401 -25.26 -9.33 28.80
CA GLY A 401 -26.24 -8.49 29.47
C GLY A 401 -26.40 -7.08 28.89
N ASP A 402 -25.63 -6.72 27.85
CA ASP A 402 -25.75 -5.46 27.12
C ASP A 402 -27.10 -5.37 26.39
N ASP A 403 -27.86 -4.28 26.59
CA ASP A 403 -29.23 -4.11 26.08
C ASP A 403 -29.33 -3.19 24.86
N ARG A 404 -28.20 -2.84 24.23
CA ARG A 404 -28.15 -2.00 23.03
C ARG A 404 -29.11 -2.47 21.93
N THR A 405 -29.78 -1.52 21.28
CA THR A 405 -30.69 -1.79 20.17
C THR A 405 -29.94 -2.25 18.91
N PRO A 406 -30.62 -2.90 17.95
CA PRO A 406 -30.02 -3.26 16.66
C PRO A 406 -29.31 -2.10 15.94
N GLU A 407 -29.86 -0.89 16.02
CA GLU A 407 -29.25 0.33 15.48
C GLU A 407 -27.98 0.73 16.23
N GLN A 408 -27.97 0.66 17.56
CA GLN A 408 -26.79 0.95 18.38
C GLN A 408 -25.67 -0.07 18.14
N VAL A 409 -26.02 -1.34 17.92
CA VAL A 409 -25.08 -2.40 17.52
C VAL A 409 -24.46 -2.07 16.16
N ALA A 410 -25.28 -1.72 15.16
CA ALA A 410 -24.80 -1.32 13.84
C ALA A 410 -23.89 -0.07 13.89
N GLU A 411 -24.24 0.94 14.69
CA GLU A 411 -23.41 2.13 14.91
C GLU A 411 -22.07 1.79 15.59
N GLY A 412 -22.08 0.84 16.52
CA GLY A 412 -20.87 0.28 17.15
C GLY A 412 -19.90 -0.33 16.12
N TYR A 413 -20.41 -1.16 15.20
CA TYR A 413 -19.59 -1.73 14.13
C TYR A 413 -19.04 -0.67 13.17
N LEU A 414 -19.83 0.34 12.81
CA LEU A 414 -19.31 1.45 11.98
C LEU A 414 -18.20 2.23 12.68
N ARG A 415 -18.30 2.43 14.00
CA ARG A 415 -17.25 3.09 14.80
C ARG A 415 -15.96 2.29 14.79
N ILE A 416 -16.02 0.96 14.86
CA ILE A 416 -14.85 0.08 14.75
C ILE A 416 -14.26 0.13 13.34
N ALA A 417 -15.08 0.05 12.30
CA ALA A 417 -14.62 0.14 10.91
C ALA A 417 -13.88 1.48 10.64
N VAL A 418 -14.46 2.60 11.10
CA VAL A 418 -13.84 3.93 10.99
C VAL A 418 -12.52 4.00 11.76
N ALA A 419 -12.45 3.44 12.98
CA ALA A 419 -11.22 3.42 13.78
C ALA A 419 -10.11 2.62 13.09
N ASN A 420 -10.44 1.47 12.50
CA ASN A 420 -9.48 0.63 11.76
C ASN A 420 -8.92 1.37 10.53
N ILE A 421 -9.80 2.03 9.76
CA ILE A 421 -9.41 2.85 8.59
C ILE A 421 -8.54 4.03 9.02
N ALA A 422 -8.95 4.79 10.05
CA ALA A 422 -8.19 5.92 10.54
C ALA A 422 -6.81 5.52 11.10
N SER A 423 -6.72 4.37 11.78
CA SER A 423 -5.44 3.82 12.27
C SER A 423 -4.49 3.52 11.11
N ALA A 424 -5.00 2.91 10.03
CA ALA A 424 -4.20 2.65 8.85
C ALA A 424 -3.70 3.93 8.17
N ILE A 425 -4.56 4.95 8.02
CA ILE A 425 -4.16 6.26 7.49
C ILE A 425 -3.08 6.92 8.36
N LYS A 426 -3.21 6.84 9.70
CA LYS A 426 -2.20 7.34 10.64
C LYS A 426 -0.87 6.61 10.51
N ARG A 427 -0.88 5.30 10.28
CA ARG A 427 0.36 4.52 10.11
C ARG A 427 1.22 5.07 8.97
N ILE A 428 0.60 5.36 7.83
CA ILE A 428 1.29 5.81 6.61
C ILE A 428 1.87 7.21 6.79
N SER A 429 1.07 8.11 7.33
CA SER A 429 1.46 9.51 7.51
C SER A 429 2.47 9.71 8.64
N VAL A 430 2.26 9.08 9.80
CA VAL A 430 3.10 9.27 10.98
C VAL A 430 4.45 8.57 10.83
N GLN A 431 4.52 7.36 10.22
CA GLN A 431 5.81 6.71 9.95
C GLN A 431 6.72 7.55 9.05
N GLN A 432 6.14 8.42 8.22
CA GLN A 432 6.88 9.34 7.36
C GLN A 432 7.06 10.75 7.95
N GLY A 433 6.51 11.03 9.14
CA GLY A 433 6.63 12.33 9.82
C GLY A 433 5.67 13.42 9.31
N HIS A 434 4.56 13.05 8.66
CA HIS A 434 3.55 13.99 8.15
C HIS A 434 2.47 14.36 9.18
N ASP A 435 2.17 15.66 9.29
CA ASP A 435 1.04 16.19 10.05
C ASP A 435 -0.24 16.17 9.19
N VAL A 436 -1.02 15.09 9.28
CA VAL A 436 -2.24 14.86 8.48
C VAL A 436 -3.30 15.94 8.62
N THR A 437 -3.30 16.70 9.71
CA THR A 437 -4.34 17.72 9.96
C THR A 437 -4.29 18.88 8.95
N ARG A 438 -3.18 19.00 8.21
CA ARG A 438 -2.96 20.02 7.16
C ARG A 438 -3.38 19.57 5.77
N TYR A 439 -3.89 18.36 5.63
CA TYR A 439 -4.23 17.74 4.34
C TYR A 439 -5.75 17.71 4.18
N ALA A 440 -6.23 17.64 2.93
CA ALA A 440 -7.62 17.28 2.65
C ALA A 440 -7.74 15.76 2.47
N LEU A 441 -8.87 15.17 2.88
CA LEU A 441 -9.16 13.75 2.66
C LEU A 441 -9.92 13.62 1.34
N THR A 442 -9.29 13.06 0.31
CA THR A 442 -9.97 12.80 -0.97
C THR A 442 -10.53 11.39 -0.96
N THR A 443 -11.85 11.27 -1.00
CA THR A 443 -12.54 9.98 -0.92
C THR A 443 -13.10 9.56 -2.27
N PHE A 444 -12.95 8.26 -2.57
CA PHE A 444 -13.47 7.65 -3.78
C PHE A 444 -13.77 6.16 -3.55
N GLY A 445 -14.17 5.46 -4.62
CA GLY A 445 -14.76 4.13 -4.53
C GLY A 445 -16.25 4.17 -4.16
N GLY A 446 -16.90 3.01 -4.27
CA GLY A 446 -18.35 2.90 -4.06
C GLY A 446 -18.80 3.11 -2.62
N ALA A 447 -17.91 2.89 -1.64
CA ALA A 447 -18.21 2.97 -0.22
C ALA A 447 -17.51 4.13 0.52
N GLY A 448 -16.54 4.81 -0.09
CA GLY A 448 -15.74 5.85 0.57
C GLY A 448 -16.58 7.00 1.14
N GLY A 449 -17.46 7.57 0.31
CA GLY A 449 -18.34 8.68 0.69
C GLY A 449 -19.26 8.38 1.88
N GLN A 450 -19.48 7.10 2.21
CA GLN A 450 -20.34 6.68 3.32
C GLN A 450 -19.68 6.87 4.69
N HIS A 451 -18.35 6.92 4.73
CA HIS A 451 -17.52 6.96 5.94
C HIS A 451 -16.63 8.21 6.05
N ALA A 452 -16.51 9.00 4.98
CA ALA A 452 -15.49 10.03 4.85
C ALA A 452 -15.50 11.08 5.97
N CYS A 453 -16.66 11.61 6.38
CA CYS A 453 -16.75 12.58 7.49
C CYS A 453 -16.21 11.99 8.80
N LYS A 454 -16.64 10.77 9.17
CA LYS A 454 -16.23 10.11 10.41
C LYS A 454 -14.74 9.76 10.41
N VAL A 455 -14.21 9.35 9.26
CA VAL A 455 -12.77 9.10 9.08
C VAL A 455 -11.98 10.40 9.22
N ALA A 456 -12.42 11.49 8.57
CA ALA A 456 -11.79 12.80 8.70
C ALA A 456 -11.80 13.31 10.15
N ASP A 457 -12.92 13.14 10.86
CA ASP A 457 -13.02 13.49 12.29
C ASP A 457 -12.03 12.71 13.16
N ALA A 458 -11.88 11.40 12.93
CA ALA A 458 -10.92 10.55 13.66
C ALA A 458 -9.44 10.91 13.39
N LEU A 459 -9.18 11.57 12.25
CA LEU A 459 -7.87 12.05 11.82
C LEU A 459 -7.61 13.52 12.17
N GLY A 460 -8.64 14.27 12.58
CA GLY A 460 -8.54 15.72 12.77
C GLY A 460 -8.44 16.51 11.44
N ILE A 461 -8.85 15.90 10.33
CA ILE A 461 -8.90 16.53 9.01
C ILE A 461 -10.18 17.36 8.91
N ARG A 462 -10.08 18.59 8.38
CA ARG A 462 -11.20 19.54 8.33
C ARG A 462 -11.89 19.64 6.98
N THR A 463 -11.29 19.05 5.95
CA THR A 463 -11.77 19.14 4.56
C THR A 463 -11.79 17.75 3.93
N VAL A 464 -12.93 17.37 3.37
CA VAL A 464 -13.12 16.16 2.58
C VAL A 464 -13.44 16.56 1.14
N LEU A 465 -12.80 15.93 0.17
CA LEU A 465 -13.07 16.11 -1.25
C LEU A 465 -13.73 14.85 -1.79
N VAL A 466 -14.89 15.00 -2.43
CA VAL A 466 -15.52 13.93 -3.22
C VAL A 466 -15.51 14.35 -4.69
N PRO A 467 -14.58 13.85 -5.50
CA PRO A 467 -14.55 14.14 -6.94
C PRO A 467 -15.84 13.70 -7.64
N PRO A 468 -16.21 14.32 -8.77
CA PRO A 468 -17.22 13.72 -9.65
C PRO A 468 -16.72 12.36 -10.13
N MET A 469 -17.64 11.43 -10.40
CA MET A 469 -17.30 10.07 -10.83
C MET A 469 -16.46 9.29 -9.81
N ALA A 470 -16.58 9.60 -8.52
CA ALA A 470 -15.84 8.96 -7.43
C ALA A 470 -15.92 7.42 -7.46
N GLY A 471 -17.06 6.86 -7.89
CA GLY A 471 -17.25 5.42 -8.01
C GLY A 471 -16.49 4.73 -9.16
N VAL A 472 -15.90 5.51 -10.08
CA VAL A 472 -15.08 5.03 -11.22
C VAL A 472 -13.78 5.85 -11.35
N LEU A 473 -13.31 6.46 -10.26
CA LEU A 473 -12.19 7.40 -10.27
C LEU A 473 -10.89 6.75 -10.75
N SER A 474 -10.68 5.46 -10.48
CA SER A 474 -9.50 4.72 -10.96
C SER A 474 -9.42 4.67 -12.48
N ALA A 475 -10.54 4.40 -13.15
CA ALA A 475 -10.63 4.45 -14.61
C ALA A 475 -10.39 5.87 -15.15
N LEU A 476 -10.96 6.89 -14.51
CA LEU A 476 -10.68 8.29 -14.87
C LEU A 476 -9.19 8.62 -14.71
N GLY A 477 -8.57 8.22 -13.59
CA GLY A 477 -7.15 8.45 -13.32
C GLY A 477 -6.21 7.75 -14.30
N ILE A 478 -6.55 6.55 -14.77
CA ILE A 478 -5.86 5.89 -15.89
C ILE A 478 -5.92 6.73 -17.16
N GLY A 479 -7.06 7.38 -17.41
CA GLY A 479 -7.22 8.35 -18.49
C GLY A 479 -6.33 9.58 -18.37
N LEU A 480 -6.14 10.06 -17.15
CA LEU A 480 -5.37 11.27 -16.83
C LEU A 480 -3.87 11.03 -16.63
N ALA A 481 -3.43 9.78 -16.66
CA ALA A 481 -2.04 9.42 -16.42
C ALA A 481 -1.11 9.86 -17.57
N ASP A 482 0.11 10.19 -17.19
CA ASP A 482 1.21 10.48 -18.09
C ASP A 482 1.93 9.19 -18.49
N ILE A 483 2.65 9.24 -19.62
CA ILE A 483 3.53 8.14 -20.02
C ILE A 483 4.84 8.31 -19.25
N THR A 484 5.33 7.26 -18.58
CA THR A 484 6.55 7.37 -17.77
C THR A 484 7.56 6.28 -18.10
N ALA A 485 8.83 6.67 -18.16
CA ALA A 485 9.97 5.79 -18.27
C ALA A 485 10.90 6.04 -17.09
N MET A 486 11.12 5.02 -16.27
CA MET A 486 12.02 5.12 -15.11
C MET A 486 13.22 4.19 -15.30
N ARG A 487 14.42 4.68 -14.99
CA ARG A 487 15.66 3.91 -15.03
C ARG A 487 16.47 4.14 -13.79
N GLU A 488 17.05 3.07 -13.27
CA GLU A 488 17.86 3.10 -12.05
C GLU A 488 19.15 2.32 -12.24
N GLN A 489 20.18 2.71 -11.50
CA GLN A 489 21.45 2.00 -11.47
C GLN A 489 22.18 2.23 -10.14
N SER A 490 22.79 1.18 -9.60
CA SER A 490 23.72 1.31 -8.47
C SER A 490 25.02 1.99 -8.92
N VAL A 491 25.57 2.84 -8.04
CA VAL A 491 26.82 3.59 -8.27
C VAL A 491 27.84 3.30 -7.18
N GLU A 492 27.43 3.27 -5.91
CA GLU A 492 28.28 3.03 -4.74
C GLU A 492 29.55 3.90 -4.71
N ALA A 493 29.37 5.23 -4.67
CA ALA A 493 30.46 6.21 -4.68
C ALA A 493 30.36 7.22 -3.51
N PRO A 494 31.48 7.74 -2.96
CA PRO A 494 31.43 8.76 -1.93
C PRO A 494 30.89 10.10 -2.47
N LEU A 495 30.06 10.80 -1.69
CA LEU A 495 29.53 12.12 -2.04
C LEU A 495 30.63 13.20 -1.95
N THR A 496 31.42 13.31 -3.01
CA THR A 496 32.57 14.23 -3.12
C THR A 496 32.64 14.86 -4.51
N GLU A 497 33.22 16.06 -4.60
CA GLU A 497 33.43 16.74 -5.89
C GLU A 497 34.19 15.88 -6.91
N ALA A 498 35.14 15.05 -6.46
CA ALA A 498 35.93 14.19 -7.33
C ALA A 498 35.10 13.04 -7.95
N ALA A 499 34.06 12.56 -7.27
CA ALA A 499 33.21 11.47 -7.75
C ALA A 499 32.06 11.96 -8.65
N MET A 500 31.68 13.24 -8.54
CA MET A 500 30.53 13.81 -9.26
C MET A 500 30.57 13.67 -10.79
N PRO A 501 31.71 13.76 -11.49
CA PRO A 501 31.72 13.53 -12.94
C PRO A 501 31.13 12.17 -13.33
N GLY A 502 31.54 11.08 -12.66
CA GLY A 502 31.03 9.73 -12.94
C GLY A 502 29.55 9.55 -12.56
N VAL A 503 29.11 10.21 -11.49
CA VAL A 503 27.69 10.25 -11.09
C VAL A 503 26.85 10.95 -12.17
N ARG A 504 27.33 12.07 -12.71
CA ARG A 504 26.63 12.81 -13.78
C ARG A 504 26.60 12.04 -15.10
N ASP A 505 27.72 11.42 -15.49
CA ASP A 505 27.79 10.59 -16.70
C ASP A 505 26.80 9.42 -16.65
N THR A 506 26.68 8.78 -15.48
CA THR A 506 25.71 7.71 -15.27
C THR A 506 24.28 8.24 -15.37
N ALA A 507 23.98 9.38 -14.74
CA ALA A 507 22.66 10.01 -14.84
C ALA A 507 22.30 10.41 -16.28
N ASP A 508 23.27 10.90 -17.06
CA ASP A 508 23.08 11.25 -18.47
C ASP A 508 22.76 10.01 -19.32
N ALA A 509 23.44 8.89 -19.08
CA ALA A 509 23.15 7.62 -19.75
C ALA A 509 21.74 7.09 -19.42
N LEU A 510 21.34 7.17 -18.14
CA LEU A 510 20.00 6.78 -17.71
C LEU A 510 18.92 7.68 -18.33
N GLU A 511 19.14 9.01 -18.38
CA GLU A 511 18.23 9.93 -19.03
C GLU A 511 18.09 9.66 -20.52
N ALA A 512 19.20 9.45 -21.22
CA ALA A 512 19.19 9.15 -22.64
C ALA A 512 18.38 7.88 -22.95
N ALA A 513 18.51 6.85 -22.10
CA ALA A 513 17.74 5.61 -22.21
C ALA A 513 16.24 5.83 -21.93
N ALA A 514 15.88 6.55 -20.88
CA ALA A 514 14.48 6.84 -20.54
C ALA A 514 13.79 7.70 -21.62
N ARG A 515 14.47 8.72 -22.14
CA ARG A 515 13.95 9.52 -23.26
C ARG A 515 13.82 8.72 -24.56
N ALA A 516 14.71 7.75 -24.80
CA ALA A 516 14.62 6.89 -25.97
C ALA A 516 13.40 5.98 -25.95
N GLU A 517 13.01 5.49 -24.77
CA GLU A 517 11.76 4.74 -24.57
C GLU A 517 10.54 5.61 -24.87
N LEU A 518 10.45 6.82 -24.29
CA LEU A 518 9.32 7.72 -24.57
C LEU A 518 9.21 8.10 -26.06
N ARG A 519 10.35 8.29 -26.74
CA ARG A 519 10.36 8.54 -28.19
C ARG A 519 9.88 7.34 -29.00
N ALA A 520 10.14 6.12 -28.54
CA ALA A 520 9.61 4.91 -29.18
C ALA A 520 8.09 4.76 -28.99
N GLU A 521 7.51 5.42 -27.98
CA GLU A 521 6.07 5.53 -27.75
C GLU A 521 5.45 6.82 -28.34
N ASP A 522 6.07 7.40 -29.37
CA ASP A 522 5.59 8.59 -30.09
C ASP A 522 5.36 9.84 -29.21
N VAL A 523 6.07 9.96 -28.09
CA VAL A 523 6.01 11.17 -27.24
C VAL A 523 6.90 12.27 -27.83
N PRO A 524 6.36 13.47 -28.12
CA PRO A 524 7.14 14.61 -28.59
C PRO A 524 8.16 15.12 -27.54
N GLU A 525 9.38 15.42 -27.97
CA GLU A 525 10.49 15.81 -27.08
C GLU A 525 10.19 17.08 -26.26
N ASP A 526 9.44 18.03 -26.80
CA ASP A 526 9.01 19.27 -26.11
C ASP A 526 8.06 19.01 -24.93
N ARG A 527 7.44 17.82 -24.91
CA ARG A 527 6.53 17.35 -23.86
C ARG A 527 7.17 16.43 -22.84
N VAL A 528 8.44 16.09 -23.03
CA VAL A 528 9.18 15.28 -22.07
C VAL A 528 9.70 16.17 -20.95
N ARG A 529 9.49 15.74 -19.71
CA ARG A 529 10.11 16.29 -18.50
C ARG A 529 10.95 15.21 -17.84
N THR A 530 12.06 15.59 -17.23
CA THR A 530 12.98 14.64 -16.61
C THR A 530 13.31 15.06 -15.20
N ALA A 531 13.20 14.13 -14.26
CA ALA A 531 13.66 14.27 -12.89
C ALA A 531 14.85 13.34 -12.66
N ARG A 532 15.96 13.89 -12.16
CA ARG A 532 17.17 13.14 -11.81
C ARG A 532 17.32 13.13 -10.30
N ARG A 533 17.30 11.94 -9.70
CA ARG A 533 17.34 11.75 -8.25
C ARG A 533 18.52 10.85 -7.85
N VAL A 534 19.00 11.07 -6.64
CA VAL A 534 20.12 10.35 -6.02
C VAL A 534 19.65 9.73 -4.71
N GLN A 535 19.94 8.45 -4.52
CA GLN A 535 19.73 7.77 -3.25
C GLN A 535 21.00 7.89 -2.40
N LEU A 536 20.90 8.59 -1.28
CA LEU A 536 22.01 8.87 -0.37
C LEU A 536 21.84 8.11 0.94
N ARG A 537 22.94 7.67 1.52
CA ARG A 537 22.98 7.05 2.84
C ARG A 537 24.25 7.43 3.59
N TYR A 538 24.25 7.30 4.92
CA TYR A 538 25.49 7.37 5.68
C TYR A 538 26.32 6.10 5.46
N ASP A 539 27.64 6.25 5.48
CA ASP A 539 28.55 5.12 5.39
C ASP A 539 28.33 4.13 6.56
N GLY A 540 28.38 2.83 6.24
CA GLY A 540 28.04 1.73 7.16
C GLY A 540 26.56 1.62 7.55
N THR A 541 25.66 2.33 6.87
CA THR A 541 24.20 2.12 6.93
C THR A 541 23.69 1.61 5.58
N ASP A 542 22.45 1.10 5.50
CA ASP A 542 21.78 0.78 4.22
C ASP A 542 20.37 1.37 4.12
N THR A 543 20.12 2.47 4.82
CA THR A 543 18.86 3.21 4.71
C THR A 543 19.11 4.43 3.85
N THR A 544 18.47 4.46 2.68
CA THR A 544 18.64 5.56 1.74
C THR A 544 17.55 6.61 1.89
N LEU A 545 17.92 7.86 1.66
CA LEU A 545 17.00 8.96 1.44
C LEU A 545 17.25 9.53 0.06
N THR A 546 16.18 9.74 -0.68
CA THR A 546 16.22 10.29 -2.04
C THR A 546 16.29 11.81 -2.00
N VAL A 547 17.20 12.40 -2.78
CA VAL A 547 17.32 13.84 -3.02
C VAL A 547 17.49 14.13 -4.51
N ASP A 548 17.27 15.38 -4.94
CA ASP A 548 17.55 15.79 -6.32
C ASP A 548 19.05 15.75 -6.63
N LEU A 549 19.42 15.41 -7.87
CA LEU A 549 20.81 15.44 -8.32
C LEU A 549 21.27 16.88 -8.58
N THR A 550 22.08 17.41 -7.67
CA THR A 550 22.59 18.79 -7.73
C THR A 550 24.11 18.82 -7.41
N ASP A 551 24.67 19.88 -6.82
CA ASP A 551 26.02 19.90 -6.26
C ASP A 551 26.09 19.13 -4.93
N PRO A 552 27.28 18.61 -4.53
CA PRO A 552 27.44 17.82 -3.30
C PRO A 552 26.94 18.50 -2.02
N ASP A 553 27.19 19.80 -1.86
CA ASP A 553 26.84 20.53 -0.62
C ASP A 553 25.34 20.74 -0.48
N THR A 554 24.64 21.00 -1.59
CA THR A 554 23.18 21.08 -1.62
C THR A 554 22.55 19.71 -1.34
N MET A 555 23.07 18.65 -1.96
CA MET A 555 22.60 17.28 -1.73
C MET A 555 22.79 16.85 -0.27
N ARG A 556 23.95 17.15 0.34
CA ARG A 556 24.22 16.86 1.76
C ARG A 556 23.22 17.55 2.68
N ARG A 557 22.97 18.85 2.48
CA ARG A 557 22.02 19.61 3.31
C ARG A 557 20.60 19.06 3.20
N ALA A 558 20.14 18.76 1.98
CA ALA A 558 18.82 18.17 1.76
C ALA A 558 18.70 16.79 2.42
N PHE A 559 19.74 15.96 2.31
CA PHE A 559 19.79 14.65 2.96
C PHE A 559 19.71 14.77 4.49
N GLU A 560 20.51 15.64 5.09
CA GLU A 560 20.50 15.83 6.55
C GLU A 560 19.19 16.43 7.07
N GLU A 561 18.59 17.38 6.35
CA GLU A 561 17.28 17.95 6.70
C GLU A 561 16.20 16.87 6.70
N ARG A 562 16.16 16.05 5.63
CA ARG A 562 15.20 14.94 5.53
C ARG A 562 15.46 13.87 6.59
N HIS A 563 16.72 13.56 6.87
CA HIS A 563 17.09 12.62 7.93
C HIS A 563 16.66 13.12 9.32
N ARG A 564 16.75 14.43 9.61
CA ARG A 564 16.21 15.00 10.86
C ARG A 564 14.70 15.00 10.89
N ALA A 565 14.02 15.27 9.79
CA ALA A 565 12.57 15.25 9.72
C ALA A 565 11.99 13.85 9.97
N THR A 566 12.62 12.81 9.40
CA THR A 566 12.18 11.41 9.54
C THR A 566 12.66 10.79 10.86
N TYR A 567 13.94 11.00 11.23
CA TYR A 567 14.57 10.27 12.34
C TYR A 567 14.85 11.11 13.58
N THR A 568 14.70 12.43 13.53
CA THR A 568 14.97 13.38 14.63
C THR A 568 16.47 13.56 14.97
N PHE A 569 17.41 12.95 14.23
CA PHE A 569 18.85 13.12 14.43
C PHE A 569 19.65 13.08 13.10
N THR A 570 20.97 13.25 13.17
CA THR A 570 21.95 13.00 12.07
C THR A 570 23.16 12.23 12.60
N LEU A 571 23.96 11.64 11.70
CA LEU A 571 25.18 10.91 12.05
C LEU A 571 26.41 11.70 11.60
N ASP A 572 27.47 11.68 12.40
CA ASP A 572 28.78 12.23 12.03
C ASP A 572 29.56 11.20 11.20
N ARG A 573 29.17 11.05 9.93
CA ARG A 573 29.73 10.09 8.97
C ARG A 573 29.72 10.63 7.55
N ASP A 574 30.56 10.03 6.70
CA ASP A 574 30.53 10.27 5.27
C ASP A 574 29.21 9.81 4.64
N ILE A 575 28.85 10.44 3.52
CA ILE A 575 27.64 10.13 2.75
C ILE A 575 28.04 9.42 1.47
N VAL A 576 27.33 8.35 1.14
CA VAL A 576 27.53 7.52 -0.05
C VAL A 576 26.35 7.72 -1.00
N VAL A 577 26.65 7.89 -2.29
CA VAL A 577 25.75 7.77 -3.41
C VAL A 577 25.56 6.27 -3.70
N GLU A 578 24.46 5.69 -3.22
CA GLU A 578 24.17 4.27 -3.42
C GLU A 578 23.69 4.01 -4.85
N ALA A 579 22.70 4.79 -5.30
CA ALA A 579 22.06 4.60 -6.60
C ALA A 579 21.57 5.92 -7.20
N LEU A 580 21.37 5.89 -8.51
CA LEU A 580 20.73 6.96 -9.28
C LEU A 580 19.40 6.48 -9.83
N SER A 581 18.44 7.39 -9.92
CA SER A 581 17.14 7.16 -10.54
C SER A 581 16.81 8.33 -11.46
N VAL A 582 16.48 8.04 -12.71
CA VAL A 582 16.01 9.02 -13.67
C VAL A 582 14.62 8.64 -14.13
N GLU A 583 13.70 9.59 -14.00
CA GLU A 583 12.33 9.50 -14.45
C GLU A 583 12.13 10.47 -15.60
N ALA A 584 11.74 9.95 -16.77
CA ALA A 584 11.26 10.75 -17.88
C ALA A 584 9.73 10.61 -17.96
N THR A 585 9.04 11.74 -18.01
CA THR A 585 7.58 11.82 -18.07
C THR A 585 7.17 12.50 -19.38
N GLY A 586 6.44 11.78 -20.21
CA GLY A 586 5.72 12.32 -21.37
C GLY A 586 4.38 12.87 -20.94
N LEU A 587 4.29 14.20 -20.83
CA LEU A 587 3.07 14.86 -20.36
C LEU A 587 1.92 14.63 -21.34
N THR A 588 0.83 14.02 -20.90
CA THR A 588 -0.44 13.88 -21.63
C THR A 588 -1.19 15.22 -21.60
N PRO A 589 -1.85 15.68 -22.68
CA PRO A 589 -2.59 16.93 -22.61
C PRO A 589 -3.79 16.66 -21.70
N PRO A 590 -4.02 17.47 -20.65
CA PRO A 590 -5.19 17.27 -19.81
C PRO A 590 -6.43 17.39 -20.69
N PRO A 591 -7.35 16.40 -20.67
CA PRO A 591 -8.61 16.54 -21.37
C PRO A 591 -9.36 17.74 -20.78
N ASP A 592 -10.22 18.36 -21.58
CA ASP A 592 -11.16 19.34 -21.04
C ASP A 592 -12.13 18.60 -20.11
N LEU A 593 -12.01 18.90 -18.82
CA LEU A 593 -12.81 18.32 -17.75
C LEU A 593 -13.97 19.24 -17.34
N SER A 594 -14.22 20.34 -18.04
CA SER A 594 -15.33 21.25 -17.73
C SER A 594 -16.70 20.55 -17.77
N ALA A 595 -16.82 19.50 -18.59
CA ALA A 595 -18.03 18.68 -18.71
C ALA A 595 -18.25 17.71 -17.54
N LEU A 596 -17.33 17.61 -16.58
CA LEU A 596 -17.51 16.77 -15.38
C LEU A 596 -18.52 17.33 -14.39
N ALA A 597 -18.87 18.62 -14.47
CA ALA A 597 -19.87 19.23 -13.61
C ALA A 597 -21.25 18.60 -13.91
N PRO A 598 -21.82 17.77 -13.02
CA PRO A 598 -22.96 16.92 -13.35
C PRO A 598 -24.29 17.69 -13.35
N TYR A 599 -24.28 19.02 -13.26
CA TYR A 599 -25.49 19.81 -13.05
C TYR A 599 -26.37 19.86 -14.31
N GLU A 600 -27.55 19.25 -14.24
CA GLU A 600 -28.51 19.16 -15.35
C GLU A 600 -29.33 20.45 -15.57
N GLY A 601 -28.94 21.58 -14.95
CA GLY A 601 -29.59 22.88 -15.18
C GLY A 601 -30.96 23.05 -14.50
N THR A 602 -31.42 22.06 -13.73
CA THR A 602 -32.75 22.07 -13.09
C THR A 602 -32.61 21.77 -11.60
N PRO A 603 -32.70 22.79 -10.71
CA PRO A 603 -32.73 22.55 -9.27
C PRO A 603 -33.97 21.73 -8.91
N ALA A 604 -33.80 20.65 -8.15
CA ALA A 604 -34.89 19.84 -7.62
C ALA A 604 -34.94 19.97 -6.10
N ALA A 605 -36.14 20.00 -5.52
CA ALA A 605 -36.30 19.89 -4.08
C ALA A 605 -35.74 18.52 -3.62
N PRO A 606 -35.00 18.45 -2.50
CA PRO A 606 -34.51 17.18 -2.00
C PRO A 606 -35.66 16.28 -1.58
N ASP A 607 -35.48 14.98 -1.79
CA ASP A 607 -36.33 13.98 -1.16
C ASP A 607 -36.03 13.92 0.34
N THR A 608 -36.81 13.12 1.07
CA THR A 608 -36.56 12.86 2.50
C THR A 608 -36.15 11.40 2.70
N ALA A 609 -35.11 11.18 3.49
CA ALA A 609 -34.64 9.87 3.91
C ALA A 609 -34.68 9.77 5.44
N ARG A 610 -34.94 8.58 5.98
CA ARG A 610 -34.77 8.32 7.42
C ARG A 610 -33.37 7.80 7.69
N VAL A 611 -32.66 8.42 8.62
CA VAL A 611 -31.31 8.03 9.04
C VAL A 611 -31.24 7.93 10.55
N HIS A 612 -30.63 6.87 11.07
CA HIS A 612 -30.31 6.74 12.48
C HIS A 612 -28.93 7.35 12.74
N THR A 613 -28.90 8.48 13.45
CA THR A 613 -27.66 9.22 13.77
C THR A 613 -27.81 9.94 15.11
N GLY A 614 -26.72 10.01 15.88
CA GLY A 614 -26.75 10.61 17.22
C GLY A 614 -27.71 9.89 18.16
N GLY A 615 -27.83 8.55 18.04
CA GLY A 615 -28.68 7.72 18.88
C GLY A 615 -30.19 7.78 18.59
N ALA A 616 -30.63 8.42 17.50
CA ALA A 616 -32.05 8.49 17.15
C ALA A 616 -32.29 8.50 15.63
N TRP A 617 -33.49 8.05 15.22
CA TRP A 617 -33.99 8.20 13.86
C TRP A 617 -34.38 9.66 13.58
N ARG A 618 -33.88 10.21 12.46
CA ARG A 618 -34.18 11.56 11.98
C ARG A 618 -34.54 11.53 10.50
N ASP A 619 -35.45 12.42 10.10
CA ASP A 619 -35.72 12.71 8.70
C ASP A 619 -34.68 13.71 8.19
N VAL A 620 -33.97 13.36 7.13
CA VAL A 620 -32.88 14.16 6.57
C VAL A 620 -33.06 14.40 5.07
N PRO A 621 -32.52 15.51 4.52
CA PRO A 621 -32.54 15.76 3.09
C PRO A 621 -31.76 14.71 2.31
N LEU A 622 -32.35 14.22 1.22
CA LEU A 622 -31.75 13.33 0.23
C LEU A 622 -31.63 14.07 -1.10
N HIS A 623 -30.40 14.42 -1.47
CA HIS A 623 -30.09 15.13 -2.69
C HIS A 623 -29.55 14.18 -3.76
N ARG A 624 -29.84 14.50 -5.01
CA ARG A 624 -29.11 13.95 -6.16
C ARG A 624 -28.00 14.91 -6.54
N ARG A 625 -26.78 14.38 -6.74
CA ARG A 625 -25.62 15.21 -7.10
C ARG A 625 -25.87 16.00 -8.39
N GLU A 626 -26.53 15.41 -9.37
CA GLU A 626 -26.82 16.03 -10.68
C GLU A 626 -27.82 17.20 -10.59
N ALA A 627 -28.57 17.28 -9.47
CA ALA A 627 -29.55 18.33 -9.21
C ALA A 627 -29.02 19.45 -8.30
N LEU A 628 -27.75 19.36 -7.85
CA LEU A 628 -27.10 20.37 -7.01
C LEU A 628 -26.41 21.43 -7.90
N PRO A 629 -26.86 22.70 -7.88
CA PRO A 629 -26.16 23.79 -8.53
C PRO A 629 -24.75 24.00 -7.95
N PRO A 630 -23.74 24.37 -8.77
CA PRO A 630 -22.48 24.87 -8.25
C PRO A 630 -22.70 26.07 -7.32
N GLY A 631 -22.01 26.07 -6.18
CA GLY A 631 -22.12 27.05 -5.10
C GLY A 631 -23.19 26.72 -4.04
N ASP A 632 -24.12 25.80 -4.30
CA ASP A 632 -25.13 25.41 -3.31
C ASP A 632 -24.52 24.57 -2.19
N THR A 633 -25.00 24.81 -0.97
CA THR A 633 -24.54 24.15 0.24
C THR A 633 -25.56 23.14 0.78
N VAL A 634 -25.09 21.97 1.17
CA VAL A 634 -25.86 20.92 1.87
C VAL A 634 -25.28 20.76 3.28
N THR A 635 -26.06 21.09 4.30
CA THR A 635 -25.62 20.97 5.71
C THR A 635 -26.07 19.64 6.29
N GLY A 636 -25.15 18.93 6.96
CA GLY A 636 -25.44 17.65 7.60
C GLY A 636 -26.33 17.77 8.85
N PRO A 637 -27.06 16.71 9.23
CA PRO A 637 -27.08 15.39 8.60
C PRO A 637 -27.87 15.37 7.29
N ALA A 638 -27.26 14.87 6.20
CA ALA A 638 -27.87 14.76 4.87
C ALA A 638 -27.23 13.65 4.04
N ILE A 639 -27.90 13.21 2.97
CA ILE A 639 -27.39 12.21 2.02
C ILE A 639 -27.33 12.83 0.62
N ILE A 640 -26.24 12.59 -0.10
CA ILE A 640 -26.08 12.94 -1.51
C ILE A 640 -25.81 11.65 -2.30
N THR A 641 -26.68 11.32 -3.25
CA THR A 641 -26.56 10.13 -4.11
C THR A 641 -26.14 10.50 -5.53
N GLU A 642 -25.32 9.63 -6.14
CA GLU A 642 -25.01 9.63 -7.57
C GLU A 642 -24.95 8.17 -8.07
N ALA A 643 -24.90 7.96 -9.38
CA ALA A 643 -25.03 6.62 -9.99
C ALA A 643 -24.01 5.57 -9.49
N GLY A 644 -22.85 6.00 -8.96
CA GLY A 644 -21.77 5.11 -8.53
C GLY A 644 -21.40 5.16 -7.05
N THR A 645 -21.99 6.05 -6.25
CA THR A 645 -21.64 6.18 -4.83
C THR A 645 -22.72 6.92 -4.02
N THR A 646 -22.65 6.80 -2.69
CA THR A 646 -23.47 7.55 -1.74
C THR A 646 -22.57 8.29 -0.79
N THR A 647 -22.72 9.61 -0.71
CA THR A 647 -21.99 10.48 0.21
C THR A 647 -22.89 10.84 1.39
N VAL A 648 -22.40 10.60 2.61
CA VAL A 648 -23.09 11.01 3.83
C VAL A 648 -22.43 12.28 4.37
N VAL A 649 -23.22 13.35 4.47
CA VAL A 649 -22.81 14.59 5.14
C VAL A 649 -23.23 14.45 6.60
N ASP A 650 -22.29 14.06 7.47
CA ASP A 650 -22.57 13.86 8.90
C ASP A 650 -22.82 15.19 9.63
N GLU A 651 -23.40 15.13 10.83
CA GLU A 651 -23.68 16.32 11.65
C GLU A 651 -22.40 17.14 11.92
N GLY A 652 -22.48 18.47 11.73
CA GLY A 652 -21.33 19.37 11.87
C GLY A 652 -20.42 19.47 10.63
N TRP A 653 -20.82 18.86 9.51
CA TRP A 653 -20.22 19.02 8.20
C TRP A 653 -21.16 19.76 7.24
N GLN A 654 -20.59 20.47 6.27
CA GLN A 654 -21.32 21.11 5.18
C GLN A 654 -20.62 20.80 3.86
N ALA A 655 -21.37 20.34 2.86
CA ALA A 655 -20.89 20.06 1.52
C ALA A 655 -21.26 21.19 0.56
N THR A 656 -20.33 21.59 -0.30
CA THR A 656 -20.56 22.60 -1.36
C THR A 656 -20.13 22.01 -2.71
N ALA A 657 -21.00 22.10 -3.72
CA ALA A 657 -20.63 21.72 -5.08
C ALA A 657 -19.80 22.84 -5.74
N ASN A 658 -18.64 22.55 -6.32
CA ASN A 658 -17.86 23.54 -7.06
C ASN A 658 -18.13 23.50 -8.58
N ASP A 659 -17.57 24.46 -9.32
CA ASP A 659 -17.75 24.58 -10.77
C ASP A 659 -17.19 23.40 -11.58
N HIS A 660 -16.29 22.62 -10.98
CA HIS A 660 -15.73 21.39 -11.56
C HIS A 660 -16.48 20.13 -11.09
N GLY A 661 -17.62 20.30 -10.43
CA GLY A 661 -18.49 19.23 -9.97
C GLY A 661 -18.05 18.53 -8.68
N HIS A 662 -16.96 18.93 -8.02
CA HIS A 662 -16.53 18.34 -6.74
C HIS A 662 -17.51 18.69 -5.62
N LEU A 663 -17.72 17.76 -4.68
CA LEU A 663 -18.29 18.10 -3.38
C LEU A 663 -17.13 18.39 -2.43
N VAL A 664 -16.98 19.65 -2.05
CA VAL A 664 -16.03 20.08 -1.01
C VAL A 664 -16.78 20.12 0.30
N MET A 665 -16.42 19.23 1.22
CA MET A 665 -17.05 19.13 2.53
C MET A 665 -16.15 19.72 3.59
N GLU A 666 -16.67 20.66 4.37
CA GLU A 666 -15.92 21.35 5.41
C GLU A 666 -16.55 21.14 6.77
N ARG A 667 -15.68 21.00 7.78
CA ARG A 667 -16.07 20.90 9.18
C ARG A 667 -16.48 22.28 9.71
N THR A 668 -17.78 22.48 9.95
CA THR A 668 -18.35 23.76 10.39
C THR A 668 -18.43 23.91 11.91
N SER A 669 -18.45 22.80 12.66
CA SER A 669 -18.43 22.81 14.13
C SER A 669 -17.36 21.88 14.69
N VAL A 670 -16.61 22.33 15.68
CA VAL A 670 -15.71 21.46 16.45
C VAL A 670 -16.58 20.62 17.38
N THR A 671 -16.59 19.29 17.21
CA THR A 671 -17.14 18.44 18.26
C THR A 671 -16.16 18.47 19.42
N GLU A 672 -16.63 18.87 20.60
CA GLU A 672 -15.98 18.46 21.83
C GLU A 672 -16.00 16.93 21.84
N SER A 673 -14.82 16.30 21.77
CA SER A 673 -14.74 14.86 21.95
C SER A 673 -15.35 14.55 23.31
N SER A 674 -16.42 13.75 23.34
CA SER A 674 -16.99 13.24 24.59
C SER A 674 -15.84 12.66 25.40
N ARG A 675 -15.57 13.21 26.60
CA ARG A 675 -14.56 12.64 27.50
C ARG A 675 -14.96 11.18 27.73
N PRO A 676 -14.14 10.19 27.31
CA PRO A 676 -14.46 8.81 27.58
C PRO A 676 -14.47 8.62 29.10
N ASP A 677 -15.56 8.05 29.61
CA ASP A 677 -15.63 7.60 30.99
C ASP A 677 -14.72 6.37 31.16
N THR A 678 -14.30 6.09 32.39
CA THR A 678 -13.42 4.97 32.75
C THR A 678 -14.14 3.61 32.81
N GLU A 679 -15.45 3.56 32.55
CA GLU A 679 -16.19 2.30 32.45
C GLU A 679 -15.79 1.50 31.20
N VAL A 680 -15.76 0.16 31.34
CA VAL A 680 -15.33 -0.76 30.28
C VAL A 680 -16.41 -0.83 29.19
N ASP A 681 -16.29 0.00 28.15
CA ASP A 681 -17.10 -0.08 26.92
C ASP A 681 -16.43 -1.05 25.92
N PRO A 682 -17.10 -2.15 25.50
CA PRO A 682 -16.58 -3.10 24.52
C PRO A 682 -16.09 -2.47 23.21
N VAL A 683 -16.65 -1.32 22.80
CA VAL A 683 -16.19 -0.62 21.59
C VAL A 683 -14.94 0.21 21.87
N LEU A 684 -14.87 0.92 23.00
CA LEU A 684 -13.67 1.70 23.36
C LEU A 684 -12.46 0.79 23.62
N LEU A 685 -12.70 -0.41 24.17
CA LEU A 685 -11.65 -1.40 24.42
C LEU A 685 -10.88 -1.73 23.12
N GLU A 686 -11.60 -2.00 22.03
CA GLU A 686 -10.99 -2.30 20.74
C GLU A 686 -10.30 -1.05 20.13
N VAL A 687 -10.87 0.15 20.30
CA VAL A 687 -10.24 1.40 19.84
C VAL A 687 -8.90 1.66 20.53
N PHE A 688 -8.85 1.59 21.87
CA PHE A 688 -7.61 1.82 22.62
C PHE A 688 -6.56 0.73 22.38
N ASN A 689 -7.00 -0.54 22.24
CA ASN A 689 -6.11 -1.63 21.86
C ASN A 689 -5.36 -1.33 20.56
N ASN A 690 -6.07 -0.87 19.51
CA ASN A 690 -5.45 -0.49 18.25
C ASN A 690 -4.48 0.69 18.38
N LEU A 691 -4.81 1.69 19.19
CA LEU A 691 -3.94 2.87 19.41
C LEU A 691 -2.63 2.51 20.12
N PHE A 692 -2.68 1.75 21.21
CA PHE A 692 -1.47 1.39 21.95
C PHE A 692 -0.56 0.45 21.16
N MET A 693 -1.13 -0.50 20.42
CA MET A 693 -0.38 -1.38 19.51
C MET A 693 0.34 -0.59 18.42
N SER A 694 -0.32 0.43 17.85
CA SER A 694 0.28 1.29 16.82
C SER A 694 1.55 1.98 17.31
N ILE A 695 1.61 2.44 18.57
CA ILE A 695 2.81 3.08 19.14
C ILE A 695 3.98 2.08 19.18
N ALA A 696 3.73 0.85 19.65
CA ALA A 696 4.78 -0.18 19.74
C ALA A 696 5.32 -0.56 18.35
N GLU A 697 4.45 -0.66 17.35
CA GLU A 697 4.84 -0.95 15.96
C GLU A 697 5.65 0.19 15.34
N GLN A 698 5.27 1.45 15.59
CA GLN A 698 6.01 2.62 15.13
C GLN A 698 7.41 2.71 15.73
N MET A 699 7.55 2.43 17.03
CA MET A 699 8.86 2.31 17.67
C MET A 699 9.72 1.25 16.99
N GLY A 700 9.13 0.10 16.65
CA GLY A 700 9.83 -0.98 15.98
C GLY A 700 10.32 -0.59 14.58
N ALA A 701 9.46 0.02 13.76
CA ALA A 701 9.83 0.50 12.43
C ALA A 701 10.95 1.56 12.47
N GLN A 702 10.93 2.44 13.48
CA GLN A 702 11.98 3.42 13.68
C GLN A 702 13.32 2.77 14.05
N LEU A 703 13.30 1.75 14.90
CA LEU A 703 14.49 1.01 15.30
C LEU A 703 15.07 0.22 14.11
N GLU A 704 14.23 -0.45 13.33
CA GLU A 704 14.63 -1.19 12.12
C GLU A 704 15.30 -0.28 11.09
N SER A 705 14.68 0.87 10.80
CA SER A 705 15.16 1.80 9.76
C SER A 705 16.45 2.54 10.12
N THR A 706 16.75 2.70 11.41
CA THR A 706 17.96 3.41 11.88
C THR A 706 19.09 2.47 12.33
N ALA A 707 18.82 1.16 12.43
CA ALA A 707 19.79 0.18 12.89
C ALA A 707 20.93 -0.05 11.88
N GLN A 708 22.15 -0.13 12.41
CA GLN A 708 23.34 -0.59 11.68
C GLN A 708 23.58 -2.10 11.83
N SER A 709 23.00 -2.71 12.86
CA SER A 709 23.11 -4.14 13.12
C SER A 709 22.25 -4.91 12.13
N VAL A 710 22.87 -5.81 11.36
CA VAL A 710 22.16 -6.74 10.47
C VAL A 710 21.18 -7.63 11.26
N ASN A 711 21.46 -7.92 12.54
CA ASN A 711 20.54 -8.67 13.40
C ASN A 711 19.24 -7.89 13.65
N ILE A 712 19.34 -6.59 13.95
CA ILE A 712 18.15 -5.76 14.19
C ILE A 712 17.45 -5.47 12.87
N LYS A 713 18.19 -5.07 11.84
CA LYS A 713 17.63 -4.57 10.58
C LYS A 713 17.09 -5.66 9.65
N GLU A 714 17.84 -6.74 9.42
CA GLU A 714 17.44 -7.76 8.45
C GLU A 714 16.82 -9.00 9.12
N ARG A 715 17.32 -9.40 10.29
CA ARG A 715 16.75 -10.53 11.05
C ARG A 715 15.57 -10.14 11.94
N LEU A 716 15.36 -8.83 12.14
CA LEU A 716 14.32 -8.27 13.01
C LEU A 716 14.46 -8.75 14.46
N ASP A 717 15.71 -8.82 14.93
CA ASP A 717 16.08 -9.30 16.25
C ASP A 717 15.99 -8.17 17.31
N PHE A 718 14.77 -7.69 17.51
CA PHE A 718 14.44 -6.63 18.46
C PHE A 718 12.97 -6.71 18.88
N SER A 719 12.60 -6.05 19.98
CA SER A 719 11.21 -5.91 20.45
C SER A 719 10.94 -4.52 21.03
N CYS A 720 9.75 -3.98 20.75
CA CYS A 720 9.25 -2.71 21.31
C CYS A 720 7.92 -2.92 22.04
N ALA A 721 7.75 -2.26 23.19
CA ALA A 721 6.57 -2.40 24.03
C ALA A 721 6.27 -1.16 24.88
N LEU A 722 5.00 -1.02 25.25
CA LEU A 722 4.45 -0.02 26.16
C LEU A 722 4.04 -0.66 27.48
N PHE A 723 4.30 0.04 28.56
CA PHE A 723 4.03 -0.40 29.93
C PHE A 723 3.30 0.67 30.71
N ASP A 724 2.40 0.28 31.60
CA ASP A 724 1.76 1.20 32.54
C ASP A 724 2.78 1.83 33.50
N PRO A 725 2.41 2.82 34.34
CA PRO A 725 3.33 3.46 35.29
C PRO A 725 4.08 2.49 36.21
N ASP A 726 3.47 1.35 36.52
CA ASP A 726 4.02 0.30 37.39
C ASP A 726 4.87 -0.74 36.64
N GLY A 727 5.02 -0.60 35.32
CA GLY A 727 5.81 -1.49 34.47
C GLY A 727 5.08 -2.76 34.04
N ASN A 728 3.75 -2.82 34.13
CA ASN A 728 2.98 -3.93 33.56
C ASN A 728 2.79 -3.71 32.04
N LEU A 729 2.89 -4.79 31.28
CA LEU A 729 2.78 -4.73 29.83
C LEU A 729 1.36 -4.32 29.40
N VAL A 730 1.25 -3.27 28.59
CA VAL A 730 -0.01 -2.75 28.04
C VAL A 730 -0.17 -3.17 26.57
N ALA A 731 0.88 -2.95 25.77
CA ALA A 731 0.89 -3.29 24.36
C ALA A 731 2.31 -3.64 23.92
N ASN A 732 2.43 -4.51 22.92
CA ASN A 732 3.71 -4.87 22.35
C ASN A 732 3.56 -5.17 20.87
N ALA A 733 4.53 -4.74 20.08
CA ALA A 733 4.60 -5.18 18.71
C ALA A 733 4.95 -6.68 18.65
N PRO A 734 4.48 -7.41 17.62
CA PRO A 734 4.63 -8.85 17.48
C PRO A 734 6.08 -9.23 17.11
N HIS A 735 6.95 -9.07 18.09
CA HIS A 735 8.39 -9.29 17.99
C HIS A 735 8.80 -10.54 18.78
N ILE A 736 10.09 -10.68 19.06
CA ILE A 736 10.69 -11.89 19.61
C ILE A 736 10.07 -12.28 20.97
N PRO A 737 9.50 -13.49 21.10
CA PRO A 737 8.80 -13.92 22.32
C PRO A 737 9.65 -13.87 23.59
N VAL A 738 10.93 -14.23 23.49
CA VAL A 738 11.83 -14.27 24.66
C VAL A 738 12.10 -12.87 25.22
N HIS A 739 12.14 -11.84 24.37
CA HIS A 739 12.20 -10.45 24.80
C HIS A 739 10.91 -10.07 25.54
N LEU A 740 9.74 -10.35 24.94
CA LEU A 740 8.46 -9.88 25.45
C LEU A 740 8.13 -10.44 26.84
N GLY A 741 8.44 -11.72 27.08
CA GLY A 741 8.19 -12.34 28.38
C GLY A 741 9.06 -11.79 29.52
N SER A 742 10.20 -11.17 29.19
CA SER A 742 11.22 -10.77 30.18
C SER A 742 11.34 -9.25 30.34
N MET A 743 11.00 -8.46 29.31
CA MET A 743 11.07 -6.99 29.31
C MET A 743 10.28 -6.34 30.47
N GLY A 744 9.11 -6.85 30.82
CA GLY A 744 8.31 -6.30 31.92
C GLY A 744 9.05 -6.33 33.27
N THR A 745 9.87 -7.36 33.50
CA THR A 745 10.70 -7.45 34.70
C THR A 745 11.82 -6.41 34.69
N SER A 746 12.47 -6.19 33.54
CA SER A 746 13.50 -5.14 33.39
C SER A 746 12.92 -3.75 33.63
N VAL A 747 11.74 -3.45 33.07
CA VAL A 747 11.05 -2.17 33.30
C VAL A 747 10.74 -1.98 34.78
N LYS A 748 10.13 -2.98 35.42
CA LYS A 748 9.84 -2.95 36.86
C LYS A 748 11.08 -2.72 37.71
N GLU A 749 12.20 -3.34 37.34
CA GLU A 749 13.45 -3.20 38.08
C GLU A 749 14.04 -1.80 37.94
N VAL A 750 14.02 -1.22 36.74
CA VAL A 750 14.45 0.17 36.51
C VAL A 750 13.53 1.15 37.26
N VAL A 751 12.21 0.94 37.22
CA VAL A 751 11.24 1.73 37.99
C VAL A 751 11.53 1.64 39.48
N ARG A 752 11.76 0.43 40.01
CA ARG A 752 12.09 0.20 41.42
C ARG A 752 13.39 0.88 41.84
N ARG A 753 14.44 0.78 41.02
CA ARG A 753 15.77 1.33 41.34
C ARG A 753 15.81 2.86 41.21
N ARG A 754 15.23 3.42 40.15
CA ARG A 754 15.31 4.86 39.87
C ARG A 754 14.18 5.62 40.57
N GLY A 755 12.96 5.11 40.52
CA GLY A 755 11.77 5.66 41.19
C GLY A 755 11.57 7.14 40.86
N ALA A 756 11.30 7.95 41.89
CA ALA A 756 11.09 9.40 41.76
C ALA A 756 12.32 10.20 41.25
N ARG A 757 13.46 9.56 40.99
CA ARG A 757 14.65 10.22 40.41
C ARG A 757 14.58 10.36 38.90
N MET A 758 13.67 9.64 38.24
CA MET A 758 13.45 9.78 36.80
C MET A 758 12.99 11.19 36.44
N ARG A 759 13.54 11.74 35.36
CA ARG A 759 13.22 13.07 34.84
C ARG A 759 12.82 13.01 33.38
N PRO A 760 12.02 13.99 32.90
CA PRO A 760 11.78 14.14 31.47
C PRO A 760 13.10 14.20 30.68
N GLY A 761 13.21 13.36 29.64
CA GLY A 761 14.41 13.24 28.80
C GLY A 761 15.41 12.16 29.23
N ASP A 762 15.20 11.50 30.37
CA ASP A 762 16.04 10.35 30.76
C ASP A 762 15.72 9.11 29.91
N SER A 763 16.75 8.34 29.58
CA SER A 763 16.64 6.97 29.04
C SER A 763 17.62 6.06 29.78
N TYR A 764 17.19 4.83 30.09
CA TYR A 764 17.96 3.86 30.88
C TYR A 764 18.27 2.64 30.03
N ALA A 765 19.56 2.34 29.80
CA ALA A 765 19.98 1.14 29.10
C ALA A 765 20.43 0.07 30.10
N VAL A 766 19.93 -1.15 29.95
CA VAL A 766 20.24 -2.31 30.81
C VAL A 766 20.38 -3.58 29.97
N ASN A 767 21.25 -4.49 30.38
CA ASN A 767 21.35 -5.83 29.78
C ASN A 767 21.45 -6.94 30.83
N ASP A 768 21.04 -6.66 32.07
CA ASP A 768 21.11 -7.57 33.21
C ASP A 768 20.22 -8.82 33.04
N PRO A 769 20.81 -10.02 32.81
CA PRO A 769 20.05 -11.24 32.60
C PRO A 769 19.39 -11.76 33.89
N TYR A 770 19.84 -11.29 35.07
CA TYR A 770 19.28 -11.72 36.35
C TYR A 770 17.97 -11.01 36.70
N HIS A 771 17.71 -9.82 36.12
CA HIS A 771 16.53 -9.01 36.39
C HIS A 771 15.74 -8.67 35.10
N GLY A 772 15.43 -9.70 34.30
CA GLY A 772 14.56 -9.57 33.13
C GLY A 772 15.28 -9.40 31.80
N GLY A 773 16.61 -9.35 31.77
CA GLY A 773 17.37 -9.60 30.56
C GLY A 773 17.33 -11.09 30.17
N THR A 774 17.68 -11.37 28.93
CA THR A 774 17.70 -12.72 28.35
C THR A 774 19.13 -13.25 28.29
N HIS A 775 20.05 -12.43 27.78
CA HIS A 775 21.50 -12.61 27.84
C HIS A 775 22.17 -11.25 27.54
N LEU A 776 23.49 -11.11 27.74
CA LEU A 776 24.16 -9.81 27.69
C LEU A 776 24.04 -9.05 26.34
N PRO A 777 24.07 -9.72 25.18
CA PRO A 777 23.84 -9.07 23.89
C PRO A 777 22.47 -8.41 23.70
N ASP A 778 21.48 -8.72 24.54
CA ASP A 778 20.15 -8.12 24.48
C ASP A 778 20.09 -6.85 25.34
N ILE A 779 20.27 -5.71 24.70
CA ILE A 779 20.24 -4.41 25.37
C ILE A 779 18.82 -3.88 25.38
N THR A 780 18.29 -3.57 26.57
CA THR A 780 16.98 -2.93 26.75
C THR A 780 17.14 -1.46 27.10
N VAL A 781 16.56 -0.57 26.30
CA VAL A 781 16.45 0.87 26.59
C VAL A 781 15.04 1.17 27.06
N ILE A 782 14.91 1.79 28.23
CA ILE A 782 13.64 2.11 28.89
C ILE A 782 13.54 3.63 29.04
N THR A 783 12.45 4.22 28.55
CA THR A 783 12.21 5.66 28.58
C THR A 783 10.86 5.96 29.25
N PRO A 784 10.82 6.69 30.38
CA PRO A 784 9.59 7.15 31.00
C PRO A 784 8.93 8.27 30.19
N VAL A 785 7.62 8.18 30.00
CA VAL A 785 6.82 9.23 29.36
C VAL A 785 6.01 9.97 30.41
N PHE A 786 6.20 11.30 30.46
CA PHE A 786 5.60 12.17 31.46
C PHE A 786 4.37 12.89 30.90
N GLY A 787 3.38 13.12 31.75
CA GLY A 787 2.16 13.85 31.43
C GLY A 787 1.80 14.87 32.49
N GLY A 788 1.38 16.05 32.05
CA GLY A 788 0.99 17.17 32.91
C GLY A 788 1.58 18.48 32.42
N GLY A 789 0.87 19.59 32.65
CA GLY A 789 1.41 20.94 32.43
C GLY A 789 2.59 21.25 33.37
N PRO A 790 3.21 22.43 33.27
CA PRO A 790 4.35 22.79 34.11
C PRO A 790 3.94 22.76 35.60
N GLY A 791 4.28 21.68 36.32
CA GLY A 791 3.97 21.53 37.75
C GLY A 791 3.63 20.11 38.24
N ASP A 792 3.26 19.18 37.35
CA ASP A 792 2.96 17.79 37.73
C ASP A 792 3.59 16.80 36.72
N PRO A 793 4.81 16.30 36.97
CA PRO A 793 5.49 15.36 36.09
C PRO A 793 5.12 13.92 36.46
N GLY A 794 3.83 13.59 36.48
CA GLY A 794 3.40 12.21 36.63
C GLY A 794 3.89 11.37 35.44
N ILE A 795 4.45 10.19 35.70
CA ILE A 795 4.73 9.22 34.62
C ILE A 795 3.39 8.66 34.16
N LEU A 796 3.07 8.83 32.88
CA LEU A 796 1.86 8.27 32.27
C LEU A 796 2.05 6.80 31.91
N PHE A 797 3.20 6.46 31.35
CA PHE A 797 3.57 5.12 30.91
C PHE A 797 5.09 5.06 30.64
N HIS A 798 5.62 3.86 30.44
CA HIS A 798 6.99 3.65 29.97
C HIS A 798 6.98 3.04 28.58
N VAL A 799 7.99 3.39 27.78
CA VAL A 799 8.30 2.69 26.53
C VAL A 799 9.61 1.96 26.69
N ALA A 800 9.70 0.75 26.12
CA ALA A 800 10.96 0.02 26.10
C ALA A 800 11.24 -0.60 24.74
N SER A 801 12.51 -0.57 24.35
CA SER A 801 13.05 -1.16 23.13
C SER A 801 14.20 -2.07 23.49
N ARG A 802 14.14 -3.33 23.08
CA ARG A 802 15.22 -4.31 23.24
C ARG A 802 15.77 -4.69 21.88
N GLY A 803 17.09 -4.67 21.70
CA GLY A 803 17.74 -5.08 20.46
C GLY A 803 18.89 -6.05 20.72
N HIS A 804 19.08 -6.99 19.81
CA HIS A 804 20.14 -7.99 19.87
C HIS A 804 21.39 -7.53 19.13
N HIS A 805 22.51 -7.52 19.84
CA HIS A 805 23.81 -7.15 19.29
C HIS A 805 24.68 -8.38 19.02
N ALA A 806 25.45 -8.38 17.93
CA ALA A 806 26.33 -9.52 17.62
C ALA A 806 27.58 -9.58 18.51
N GLU A 807 27.92 -8.47 19.16
CA GLU A 807 29.15 -8.30 19.93
C GLU A 807 28.92 -7.25 21.03
N ILE A 808 29.37 -7.55 22.25
CA ILE A 808 29.30 -6.66 23.42
C ILE A 808 30.53 -6.79 24.34
N GLY A 809 31.66 -7.22 23.77
CA GLY A 809 32.94 -7.40 24.46
C GLY A 809 33.19 -8.84 24.94
N GLY A 810 32.57 -9.84 24.29
CA GLY A 810 32.73 -11.25 24.65
C GLY A 810 34.09 -11.82 24.21
N ILE A 811 34.43 -13.02 24.69
CA ILE A 811 35.71 -13.69 24.35
C ILE A 811 35.82 -14.12 22.88
N ALA A 812 34.69 -14.15 22.15
CA ALA A 812 34.63 -14.44 20.72
C ALA A 812 33.43 -13.72 20.08
N PRO A 813 33.55 -13.27 18.82
CA PRO A 813 32.43 -12.63 18.12
C PRO A 813 31.33 -13.64 17.80
N GLY A 814 30.07 -13.19 17.81
CA GLY A 814 28.92 -14.01 17.41
C GLY A 814 27.87 -14.22 18.50
N SER A 815 27.63 -13.20 19.35
CA SER A 815 26.58 -13.13 20.37
C SER A 815 26.79 -14.05 21.59
N MET A 816 26.88 -15.37 21.39
CA MET A 816 27.01 -16.33 22.49
C MET A 816 28.16 -17.32 22.23
N PRO A 817 29.37 -17.07 22.76
CA PRO A 817 30.47 -18.01 22.66
C PRO A 817 30.11 -19.33 23.35
N ALA A 818 30.02 -20.43 22.59
CA ALA A 818 29.62 -21.74 23.11
C ALA A 818 30.57 -22.31 24.19
N GLY A 819 31.75 -21.69 24.37
CA GLY A 819 32.75 -22.06 25.38
C GLY A 819 32.68 -21.24 26.67
N SER A 820 31.78 -20.26 26.79
CA SER A 820 31.67 -19.40 27.98
C SER A 820 31.33 -20.21 29.24
N ARG A 821 32.04 -19.92 30.33
CA ARG A 821 31.87 -20.53 31.67
C ARG A 821 31.42 -19.54 32.73
N THR A 822 31.62 -18.26 32.48
CA THR A 822 31.23 -17.14 33.35
C THR A 822 30.50 -16.08 32.53
N ILE A 823 29.68 -15.24 33.17
CA ILE A 823 28.86 -14.25 32.45
C ILE A 823 29.74 -13.17 31.82
N GLU A 824 30.87 -12.85 32.44
CA GLU A 824 31.86 -11.90 31.94
C GLU A 824 32.53 -12.37 30.64
N GLU A 825 32.54 -13.68 30.36
CA GLU A 825 33.04 -14.22 29.09
C GLU A 825 32.05 -14.01 27.94
N GLU A 826 30.76 -13.78 28.23
CA GLU A 826 29.75 -13.43 27.23
C GLU A 826 29.79 -11.94 26.85
N GLY A 827 30.34 -11.08 27.72
CA GLY A 827 30.61 -9.68 27.43
C GLY A 827 30.35 -8.73 28.61
N VAL A 828 30.10 -7.46 28.29
CA VAL A 828 29.92 -6.40 29.30
C VAL A 828 28.51 -6.40 29.88
N LEU A 829 28.40 -6.34 31.22
CA LEU A 829 27.16 -6.24 31.97
C LEU A 829 26.96 -4.81 32.53
N PHE A 830 25.78 -4.23 32.35
CA PHE A 830 25.37 -2.92 32.91
C PHE A 830 23.86 -2.87 33.26
N ASP A 831 23.51 -2.10 34.30
CA ASP A 831 22.18 -2.04 34.91
C ASP A 831 21.68 -0.63 35.36
#